data_AF-A0A0A1I360-F1
#
_entry.id   AF-A0A0A1I360-F1
#
_cell.length_a   1.000
_cell.length_b   1.000
_cell.length_c   1.000
_cell.angle_alpha   90.00
_cell.angle_beta   90.00
_cell.angle_gamma   90.00
#
_symmetry.space_group_name_H-M   'P 1'
#
loop_
_entity.id
_entity.type
_entity.pdbx_description
1 polymer ?
#
loop_
_entity_poly.entity_id
_entity_poly.type
_entity_poly.pdbx_seq_one_letter_code
_entity_poly.pdbx_strand_id
1 'polypeptide(L)'
;MRTGLVALALGLVAPVFFPALPPLWLIAAMPMLALMVLPFRAYPLGFFLLGLAWACLSAQFALDERLPAALDGETRWVEGRVIGLPQYSEGVVRFDLVEARSRRTRLPTSLRLAWFGGPPVSSGERWRLAVKLKRPAGLLNPHGFDHEAWLLSRGIGATGTIKDGRRLQPAQGAWRDGVRQALAQVDAQGRSGALMALVLGDGGGLSREDWQVLQDTGTVHLLVISGQHIGLLAGLVYLLVTGAARYGLWPGSLPWLPWACGLAFLAALGYGLLAGFEVPVRRACAMIGLVLLWRLRFKHPDPWWAWLLAFDGVLLFDPLACLRPGFWLSFAAVAVLMFTFGGRLGPWRWWQTWTRAQWLMALGLCPLLLILGLPVSLSGPLVNLLAVPWISLLVLPSALLGTVLLPVPFIGEALLWIAGGLLDLLFKGLGLVAGRLPAWDPVPVPLWAWCIAALGAFMLLLPKGVPLRVLGWPMLLLMVFAPREEVPPGRAQVWQLDVGQGLAVLVRTRHHSLLYDAGPRFGDADVGERVVLPTLRKLGVRGLDLMLLSHADADHAGGAQAVRNGLATLRVISGDPAALPVALEAGACDSGEQWEWDGVRFEVWKWSSALESNQKSCVLLVEANGERLLLTGDIDTHAERALLDGPRAVPTQWLAAPHHGGPDPVAGRAPSWQSQFIVDGVAVAPQAAFGIDLPRPRQRIRPSASTGDGPVSTLGHGDLRQCRTGRHSSATGGLRAAGYPGRTSALLARPAVCGAMSRTLTQVAFWRSYRRGGASMASLYDKVAHFFEGAVTVWELVKSGGWMMLPIILSSIAALGIVAERLWTLRASRVTPEHLLGQVWVWIKDKQLNKDKLKELRASSPLGEILAAGLANSKHGREIMKECIEEAAARVIHELERYINALGTIAAMAPLLGLLGTVLGMIDIFSAFTGSGMSTNASVLAGGISKALITTAAGLMVGIPSVFFHRFLQRRVDELVVGMEQEAIKLVEVVQGDRDVDLAGSKK
;
A
#
# COMPACT_ATOMS: atom_id res chain seq x y z
N MET A 1 -11.43 -19.82 14.51
CA MET A 1 -11.71 -19.11 13.24
C MET A 1 -10.70 -17.99 12.93
N ARG A 2 -10.69 -16.83 13.62
CA ARG A 2 -9.76 -15.70 13.29
C ARG A 2 -8.28 -16.10 13.25
N THR A 3 -7.81 -16.81 14.28
CA THR A 3 -6.43 -17.31 14.33
C THR A 3 -6.13 -18.32 13.23
N GLY A 4 -7.14 -19.03 12.72
CA GLY A 4 -7.01 -19.93 11.57
C GLY A 4 -6.80 -19.16 10.26
N LEU A 5 -7.55 -18.08 10.02
CA LEU A 5 -7.36 -17.22 8.85
C LEU A 5 -5.97 -16.55 8.84
N VAL A 6 -5.52 -16.03 9.99
CA VAL A 6 -4.15 -15.49 10.09
C VAL A 6 -3.11 -16.57 9.81
N ALA A 7 -3.31 -17.79 10.30
CA ALA A 7 -2.40 -18.89 10.04
C ALA A 7 -2.42 -19.32 8.56
N LEU A 8 -3.60 -19.31 7.92
CA LEU A 8 -3.76 -19.55 6.49
C LEU A 8 -2.98 -18.52 5.65
N ALA A 9 -3.15 -17.23 5.95
CA ALA A 9 -2.42 -16.12 5.33
C ALA A 9 -0.89 -16.32 5.44
N LEU A 10 -0.40 -16.67 6.63
CA LEU A 10 1.03 -16.95 6.85
C LEU A 10 1.51 -18.15 6.03
N GLY A 11 0.70 -19.21 5.93
CA GLY A 11 0.99 -20.37 5.09
C GLY A 11 1.06 -20.01 3.61
N LEU A 12 0.13 -19.20 3.12
CA LEU A 12 0.06 -18.78 1.71
C LEU A 12 1.25 -17.91 1.29
N VAL A 13 1.80 -17.09 2.19
CA VAL A 13 2.92 -16.19 1.90
C VAL A 13 4.29 -16.85 2.11
N ALA A 14 4.38 -17.84 3.02
CA ALA A 14 5.64 -18.48 3.40
C ALA A 14 6.57 -18.91 2.25
N PRO A 15 6.07 -19.43 1.10
CA PRO A 15 6.94 -19.86 -0.01
C PRO A 15 7.85 -18.76 -0.56
N VAL A 16 7.50 -17.47 -0.43
CA VAL A 16 8.32 -16.34 -0.90
C VAL A 16 9.68 -16.29 -0.19
N PHE A 17 9.75 -16.82 1.03
CA PHE A 17 10.98 -16.82 1.83
C PHE A 17 11.81 -18.09 1.67
N PHE A 18 11.36 -19.04 0.85
CA PHE A 18 12.08 -20.29 0.64
C PHE A 18 13.07 -20.16 -0.53
N PRO A 19 14.33 -20.61 -0.37
CA PRO A 19 15.28 -20.62 -1.48
C PRO A 19 14.90 -21.63 -2.57
N ALA A 20 14.13 -22.66 -2.21
CA ALA A 20 13.58 -23.65 -3.13
C ALA A 20 12.26 -24.21 -2.58
N LEU A 21 11.34 -24.60 -3.46
CA LEU A 21 10.10 -25.23 -3.05
C LEU A 21 10.35 -26.61 -2.41
N PRO A 22 9.53 -27.01 -1.43
CA PRO A 22 9.57 -28.36 -0.87
C PRO A 22 9.34 -29.42 -1.96
N PRO A 23 9.89 -30.64 -1.81
CA PRO A 23 9.61 -31.72 -2.75
C PRO A 23 8.13 -32.11 -2.74
N LEU A 24 7.63 -32.59 -3.88
CA LEU A 24 6.19 -32.85 -4.10
C LEU A 24 5.57 -33.78 -3.05
N TRP A 25 6.30 -34.79 -2.58
CA TRP A 25 5.81 -35.70 -1.53
C TRP A 25 5.52 -34.98 -0.21
N LEU A 26 6.33 -33.96 0.13
CA LEU A 26 6.15 -33.18 1.34
C LEU A 26 4.95 -32.24 1.19
N ILE A 27 4.78 -31.64 0.01
CA ILE A 27 3.58 -30.84 -0.34
C ILE A 27 2.31 -31.69 -0.22
N ALA A 28 2.34 -32.94 -0.69
CA ALA A 28 1.22 -33.87 -0.60
C ALA A 28 0.92 -34.36 0.82
N ALA A 29 1.93 -34.44 1.70
CA ALA A 29 1.76 -34.83 3.10
C ALA A 29 1.14 -33.71 3.97
N MET A 30 1.41 -32.44 3.67
CA MET A 30 0.87 -31.28 4.41
C MET A 30 -0.65 -31.27 4.57
N PRO A 31 -1.50 -31.48 3.53
CA PRO A 31 -2.95 -31.49 3.69
C PRO A 31 -3.45 -32.66 4.55
N MET A 32 -2.78 -33.82 4.50
CA MET A 32 -3.13 -34.97 5.35
C MET A 32 -2.88 -34.64 6.83
N LEU A 33 -1.70 -34.08 7.14
CA LEU A 33 -1.36 -33.62 8.49
C LEU A 33 -2.30 -32.49 8.95
N ALA A 34 -2.67 -31.58 8.05
CA ALA A 34 -3.64 -30.54 8.35
C ALA A 34 -5.00 -31.12 8.77
N LEU A 35 -5.56 -32.06 7.99
CA LEU A 35 -6.83 -32.70 8.30
C LEU A 35 -6.80 -33.44 9.64
N MET A 36 -5.66 -34.04 10.01
CA MET A 36 -5.48 -34.67 11.33
C MET A 36 -5.50 -33.66 12.47
N VAL A 37 -5.01 -32.44 12.27
CA VAL A 37 -4.86 -31.43 13.33
C VAL A 37 -6.08 -30.50 13.46
N LEU A 38 -6.89 -30.34 12.39
CA LEU A 38 -8.07 -29.46 12.35
C LEU A 38 -9.11 -29.70 13.47
N PRO A 39 -9.40 -30.93 13.94
CA PRO A 39 -10.35 -31.16 15.02
C PRO A 39 -9.86 -30.70 16.40
N PHE A 40 -8.55 -30.47 16.54
CA PHE A 40 -7.91 -30.18 17.83
C PHE A 40 -7.67 -28.67 18.02
N ARG A 41 -7.25 -28.27 19.22
CA ARG A 41 -6.89 -26.86 19.53
C ARG A 41 -5.73 -26.33 18.67
N ALA A 42 -4.98 -27.23 18.02
CA ALA A 42 -3.92 -26.90 17.08
C ALA A 42 -4.45 -26.60 15.66
N TYR A 43 -5.76 -26.44 15.44
CA TYR A 43 -6.34 -26.08 14.14
C TYR A 43 -5.64 -24.92 13.39
N PRO A 44 -5.04 -23.88 14.02
CA PRO A 44 -4.30 -22.87 13.27
C PRO A 44 -3.12 -23.45 12.50
N LEU A 45 -2.43 -24.46 13.05
CA LEU A 45 -1.39 -25.19 12.34
C LEU A 45 -1.96 -25.92 11.12
N GLY A 46 -3.17 -26.49 11.23
CA GLY A 46 -3.87 -27.09 10.10
C GLY A 46 -4.13 -26.09 8.97
N PHE A 47 -4.64 -24.91 9.28
CA PHE A 47 -4.84 -23.84 8.29
C PHE A 47 -3.51 -23.36 7.67
N PHE A 48 -2.45 -23.21 8.46
CA PHE A 48 -1.12 -22.87 7.96
C PHE A 48 -0.60 -23.91 6.97
N LEU A 49 -0.70 -25.20 7.31
CA LEU A 49 -0.26 -26.29 6.43
C LEU A 49 -1.09 -26.37 5.14
N LEU A 50 -2.40 -26.13 5.19
CA LEU A 50 -3.24 -26.05 3.98
C LEU A 50 -2.85 -24.88 3.09
N GLY A 51 -2.63 -23.69 3.67
CA GLY A 51 -2.17 -22.51 2.93
C GLY A 51 -0.81 -22.73 2.30
N LEU A 52 0.13 -23.29 3.06
CA LEU A 52 1.48 -23.60 2.58
C LEU A 52 1.46 -24.63 1.45
N ALA A 53 0.69 -25.72 1.61
CA ALA A 53 0.56 -26.73 0.57
C ALA A 53 -0.02 -26.16 -0.72
N TRP A 54 -1.09 -25.35 -0.61
CA TRP A 54 -1.72 -24.71 -1.76
C TRP A 54 -0.77 -23.75 -2.48
N ALA A 55 -0.09 -22.87 -1.74
CA ALA A 55 0.84 -21.91 -2.33
C ALA A 55 2.07 -22.59 -2.93
N CYS A 56 2.64 -23.62 -2.30
CA CYS A 56 3.73 -24.40 -2.87
C CYS A 56 3.29 -25.14 -4.15
N LEU A 57 2.10 -25.74 -4.16
CA LEU A 57 1.57 -26.42 -5.33
C LEU A 57 1.33 -25.45 -6.50
N SER A 58 0.74 -24.28 -6.22
CA SER A 58 0.52 -23.24 -7.22
C SER A 58 1.83 -22.68 -7.77
N ALA A 59 2.82 -22.42 -6.92
CA ALA A 59 4.15 -21.98 -7.33
C ALA A 59 4.87 -23.04 -8.17
N GLN A 60 4.76 -24.33 -7.80
CA GLN A 60 5.32 -25.44 -8.57
C GLN A 60 4.70 -25.50 -9.97
N PHE A 61 3.38 -25.40 -10.09
CA PHE A 61 2.71 -25.35 -11.39
C PHE A 61 3.20 -24.19 -12.25
N ALA A 62 3.35 -22.99 -11.69
CA ALA A 62 3.85 -21.83 -12.43
C ALA A 62 5.31 -21.97 -12.86
N LEU A 63 6.15 -22.66 -12.06
CA LEU A 63 7.54 -22.95 -12.42
C LEU A 63 7.64 -24.03 -13.51
N ASP A 64 6.80 -25.06 -13.46
CA ASP A 64 6.73 -26.13 -14.45
C ASP A 64 6.19 -25.64 -15.80
N GLU A 65 5.46 -24.53 -15.79
CA GLU A 65 4.96 -23.86 -16.99
C GLU A 65 6.04 -23.05 -17.72
N ARG A 66 7.23 -22.87 -17.15
CA ARG A 66 8.31 -22.15 -17.81
C ARG A 66 8.84 -22.89 -19.03
N LEU A 67 9.34 -22.13 -20.01
CA LEU A 67 9.96 -22.68 -21.20
C LEU A 67 11.05 -23.72 -20.82
N PRO A 68 11.00 -24.93 -21.39
CA PRO A 68 12.06 -25.92 -21.22
C PRO A 68 13.42 -25.37 -21.65
N ALA A 69 14.46 -25.74 -20.91
CA ALA A 69 15.81 -25.23 -21.16
C ALA A 69 16.38 -25.63 -22.53
N ALA A 70 15.95 -26.78 -23.08
CA ALA A 70 16.33 -27.22 -24.42
C ALA A 70 15.81 -26.31 -25.56
N LEU A 71 14.81 -25.47 -25.30
CA LEU A 71 14.21 -24.57 -26.29
C LEU A 71 14.71 -23.12 -26.14
N ASP A 72 15.58 -22.85 -25.17
CA ASP A 72 16.07 -21.52 -24.88
C ASP A 72 17.00 -21.04 -26.02
N GLY A 73 16.70 -19.86 -26.58
CA GLY A 73 17.43 -19.30 -27.72
C GLY A 73 17.03 -19.85 -29.08
N GLU A 74 16.21 -20.90 -29.16
CA GLU A 74 15.77 -21.48 -30.43
C GLU A 74 14.73 -20.61 -31.15
N THR A 75 14.80 -20.54 -32.48
CA THR A 75 13.75 -19.92 -33.29
C THR A 75 12.73 -20.97 -33.72
N ARG A 76 11.45 -20.77 -33.36
CA ARG A 76 10.36 -21.69 -33.70
C ARG A 76 9.17 -20.93 -34.28
N TRP A 77 8.45 -21.58 -35.18
CA TRP A 77 7.15 -21.10 -35.61
C TRP A 77 6.12 -21.38 -34.52
N VAL A 78 5.45 -20.32 -34.07
CA VAL A 78 4.43 -20.33 -33.02
C VAL A 78 3.15 -19.75 -33.58
N GLU A 79 2.06 -20.47 -33.42
CA GLU A 79 0.72 -19.97 -33.70
C GLU A 79 0.01 -19.68 -32.38
N GLY A 80 -0.61 -18.51 -32.25
CA GLY A 80 -1.31 -18.14 -31.02
C GLY A 80 -2.23 -16.95 -31.21
N ARG A 81 -2.91 -16.59 -30.12
CA ARG A 81 -3.84 -15.46 -30.06
C ARG A 81 -3.26 -14.36 -29.18
N VAL A 82 -3.33 -13.13 -29.66
CA VAL A 82 -2.91 -11.94 -28.90
C VAL A 82 -3.95 -11.63 -27.83
N ILE A 83 -3.51 -11.37 -26.60
CA ILE A 83 -4.35 -10.93 -25.50
C ILE A 83 -3.82 -9.65 -24.87
N GLY A 84 -4.68 -8.99 -24.08
CA GLY A 84 -4.35 -7.71 -23.47
C GLY A 84 -4.24 -6.59 -24.51
N LEU A 85 -3.73 -5.44 -24.10
CA LEU A 85 -3.49 -4.29 -24.97
C LEU A 85 -2.02 -4.30 -25.40
N PRO A 86 -1.72 -4.38 -26.72
CA PRO A 86 -0.35 -4.31 -27.22
C PRO A 86 0.30 -2.97 -26.87
N GLN A 87 1.53 -3.02 -26.38
CA GLN A 87 2.33 -1.86 -25.98
C GLN A 87 3.24 -1.42 -27.11
N TYR A 88 3.22 -0.13 -27.43
CA TYR A 88 4.00 0.45 -28.52
C TYR A 88 5.03 1.41 -27.93
N SER A 89 6.31 1.17 -28.19
CA SER A 89 7.40 2.03 -27.73
C SER A 89 8.54 1.96 -28.73
N GLU A 90 8.92 3.12 -29.29
CA GLU A 90 10.06 3.34 -30.21
C GLU A 90 10.31 2.20 -31.21
N GLY A 91 9.34 1.94 -32.10
CA GLY A 91 9.49 0.93 -33.15
C GLY A 91 9.41 -0.52 -32.66
N VAL A 92 9.11 -0.77 -31.38
CA VAL A 92 8.87 -2.10 -30.82
C VAL A 92 7.42 -2.24 -30.39
N VAL A 93 6.76 -3.29 -30.88
CA VAL A 93 5.44 -3.71 -30.41
C VAL A 93 5.62 -4.88 -29.45
N ARG A 94 5.18 -4.73 -28.20
CA ARG A 94 5.20 -5.79 -27.18
C ARG A 94 3.79 -6.25 -26.86
N PHE A 95 3.56 -7.55 -26.86
CA PHE A 95 2.25 -8.11 -26.57
C PHE A 95 2.36 -9.51 -25.97
N ASP A 96 1.31 -9.93 -25.30
CA ASP A 96 1.20 -11.26 -24.71
C ASP A 96 0.43 -12.17 -25.69
N LEU A 97 0.96 -13.37 -25.94
CA LEU A 97 0.42 -14.39 -26.84
C LEU A 97 0.02 -15.63 -26.02
N VAL A 98 -1.23 -16.06 -26.15
CA VAL A 98 -1.75 -17.28 -25.50
C VAL A 98 -2.20 -18.32 -26.52
N GLU A 99 -2.55 -19.51 -26.03
CA GLU A 99 -2.86 -20.67 -26.86
C GLU A 99 -1.73 -20.99 -27.84
N ALA A 100 -0.49 -20.72 -27.41
CA ALA A 100 0.69 -20.86 -28.23
C ALA A 100 0.93 -22.34 -28.59
N ARG A 101 0.91 -22.63 -29.89
CA ARG A 101 1.15 -23.97 -30.43
C ARG A 101 2.36 -23.92 -31.35
N SER A 102 3.26 -24.87 -31.17
CA SER A 102 4.34 -25.16 -32.11
C SER A 102 4.33 -26.65 -32.44
N ARG A 103 4.78 -27.01 -33.65
CA ARG A 103 4.76 -28.41 -34.10
C ARG A 103 5.58 -29.28 -33.16
N ARG A 104 4.93 -30.28 -32.56
CA ARG A 104 5.55 -31.32 -31.70
C ARG A 104 6.24 -30.79 -30.42
N THR A 105 5.94 -29.56 -30.00
CA THR A 105 6.55 -28.97 -28.80
C THR A 105 5.48 -28.32 -27.92
N ARG A 106 5.49 -28.67 -26.62
CA ARG A 106 4.64 -27.99 -25.63
C ARG A 106 5.27 -26.66 -25.28
N LEU A 107 4.55 -25.58 -25.55
CA LEU A 107 4.92 -24.23 -25.13
C LEU A 107 4.16 -23.85 -23.85
N PRO A 108 4.68 -22.88 -23.08
CA PRO A 108 3.95 -22.24 -21.98
C PRO A 108 2.60 -21.67 -22.43
N THR A 109 1.66 -21.52 -21.49
CA THR A 109 0.30 -21.05 -21.83
C THR A 109 0.30 -19.59 -22.27
N SER A 110 1.23 -18.78 -21.73
CA SER A 110 1.41 -17.37 -22.07
C SER A 110 2.87 -17.04 -22.38
N LEU A 111 3.08 -16.31 -23.47
CA LEU A 111 4.37 -15.84 -23.96
C LEU A 111 4.35 -14.32 -24.09
N ARG A 112 5.38 -13.62 -23.61
CA ARG A 112 5.54 -12.18 -23.86
C ARG A 112 6.50 -11.94 -25.01
N LEU A 113 5.99 -11.37 -26.09
CA LEU A 113 6.75 -11.21 -27.33
C LEU A 113 7.06 -9.73 -27.60
N ALA A 114 8.21 -9.50 -28.24
CA ALA A 114 8.62 -8.20 -28.75
C ALA A 114 8.89 -8.29 -30.25
N TRP A 115 8.28 -7.38 -31.03
CA TRP A 115 8.48 -7.26 -32.46
C TRP A 115 9.12 -5.92 -32.80
N PHE A 116 10.40 -5.95 -33.15
CA PHE A 116 11.14 -4.78 -33.61
C PHE A 116 10.79 -4.49 -35.08
N GLY A 117 10.32 -3.28 -35.39
CA GLY A 117 9.84 -2.89 -36.72
C GLY A 117 8.57 -3.64 -37.17
N GLY A 118 7.82 -4.23 -36.22
CA GLY A 118 6.63 -5.02 -36.53
C GLY A 118 5.43 -4.18 -36.98
N PRO A 119 4.48 -4.77 -37.72
CA PRO A 119 3.20 -4.12 -38.04
C PRO A 119 2.38 -3.87 -36.77
N PRO A 120 1.38 -2.96 -36.81
CA PRO A 120 0.44 -2.81 -35.70
C PRO A 120 -0.29 -4.12 -35.43
N VAL A 121 -0.37 -4.47 -34.15
CA VAL A 121 -1.02 -5.68 -33.63
C VAL A 121 -2.21 -5.27 -32.76
N SER A 122 -3.33 -5.96 -32.92
CA SER A 122 -4.54 -5.75 -32.12
C SER A 122 -4.84 -6.94 -31.21
N SER A 123 -5.50 -6.65 -30.09
CA SER A 123 -5.99 -7.69 -29.17
C SER A 123 -6.94 -8.65 -29.90
N GLY A 124 -6.89 -9.94 -29.60
CA GLY A 124 -7.76 -10.95 -30.18
C GLY A 124 -7.37 -11.43 -31.59
N GLU A 125 -6.38 -10.84 -32.24
CA GLU A 125 -5.84 -11.35 -33.51
C GLU A 125 -5.15 -12.71 -33.31
N ARG A 126 -5.24 -13.58 -34.32
CA ARG A 126 -4.43 -14.81 -34.37
C ARG A 126 -3.28 -14.64 -35.34
N TRP A 127 -2.09 -14.98 -34.87
CA TRP A 127 -0.84 -14.82 -35.60
C TRP A 127 -0.07 -16.12 -35.68
N ARG A 128 0.65 -16.29 -36.79
CA ARG A 128 1.72 -17.26 -36.94
C ARG A 128 3.04 -16.50 -37.00
N LEU A 129 3.91 -16.73 -36.03
CA LEU A 129 5.12 -15.93 -35.80
C LEU A 129 6.36 -16.83 -35.75
N ALA A 130 7.45 -16.40 -36.38
CA ALA A 130 8.78 -16.98 -36.16
C ALA A 130 9.41 -16.30 -34.96
N VAL A 131 9.41 -16.98 -33.81
CA VAL A 131 9.82 -16.42 -32.51
C VAL A 131 11.12 -17.05 -32.07
N LYS A 132 12.13 -16.23 -31.76
CA LYS A 132 13.30 -16.67 -30.97
C LYS A 132 12.87 -16.71 -29.51
N LEU A 133 12.59 -17.91 -29.01
CA LEU A 133 12.11 -18.14 -27.65
C LEU A 133 13.26 -17.95 -26.66
N LYS A 134 12.95 -17.35 -25.52
CA LYS A 134 13.87 -17.20 -24.39
C LYS A 134 13.19 -17.57 -23.10
N ARG A 135 13.91 -18.23 -22.20
CA ARG A 135 13.43 -18.43 -20.84
C ARG A 135 13.24 -17.07 -20.14
N PRO A 136 12.26 -16.95 -19.23
CA PRO A 136 12.15 -15.78 -18.36
C PRO A 136 13.44 -15.64 -17.54
N ALA A 137 14.08 -14.48 -17.66
CA ALA A 137 15.26 -14.11 -16.88
C ALA A 137 15.11 -12.65 -16.41
N GLY A 138 15.76 -12.34 -15.29
CA GLY A 138 15.89 -11.00 -14.75
C GLY A 138 17.36 -10.69 -14.46
N LEU A 139 17.68 -9.41 -14.32
CA LEU A 139 19.03 -8.98 -13.96
C LEU A 139 19.22 -9.14 -12.45
N LEU A 140 20.37 -9.67 -12.07
CA LEU A 140 20.75 -9.96 -10.70
C LEU A 140 21.46 -8.74 -10.10
N ASN A 141 20.71 -7.68 -9.78
CA ASN A 141 21.25 -6.51 -9.09
C ASN A 141 20.61 -6.33 -7.71
N PRO A 142 21.38 -5.88 -6.70
CA PRO A 142 20.86 -5.74 -5.34
C PRO A 142 19.76 -4.67 -5.35
N HIS A 143 18.60 -5.04 -4.79
CA HIS A 143 17.42 -4.17 -4.77
C HIS A 143 16.95 -3.71 -6.17
N GLY A 144 17.36 -4.40 -7.24
CA GLY A 144 16.88 -4.17 -8.60
C GLY A 144 15.43 -4.60 -8.77
N PHE A 145 14.82 -4.24 -9.90
CA PHE A 145 13.51 -4.75 -10.26
C PHE A 145 13.62 -6.24 -10.63
N ASP A 146 12.95 -7.10 -9.85
CA ASP A 146 12.90 -8.54 -10.13
C ASP A 146 11.93 -8.84 -11.29
N HIS A 147 12.47 -8.74 -12.50
CA HIS A 147 11.72 -9.01 -13.73
C HIS A 147 11.26 -10.48 -13.82
N GLU A 148 12.01 -11.41 -13.24
CA GLU A 148 11.68 -12.84 -13.29
C GLU A 148 10.48 -13.15 -12.38
N ALA A 149 10.49 -12.67 -11.13
CA ALA A 149 9.35 -12.77 -10.23
C ALA A 149 8.13 -12.04 -10.78
N TRP A 150 8.33 -10.89 -11.44
CA TRP A 150 7.25 -10.16 -12.10
C TRP A 150 6.60 -10.98 -13.23
N LEU A 151 7.39 -11.56 -14.13
CA LEU A 151 6.91 -12.44 -15.20
C LEU A 151 6.18 -13.68 -14.65
N LEU A 152 6.78 -14.32 -13.64
CA LEU A 152 6.19 -15.50 -12.98
C LEU A 152 4.84 -15.15 -12.37
N SER A 153 4.74 -14.02 -11.65
CA SER A 153 3.48 -13.59 -11.05
C SER A 153 2.38 -13.30 -12.07
N ARG A 154 2.73 -12.99 -13.33
CA ARG A 154 1.77 -12.78 -14.44
C ARG A 154 1.48 -14.07 -15.22
N GLY A 155 2.06 -15.20 -14.84
CA GLY A 155 1.91 -16.47 -15.55
C GLY A 155 2.60 -16.49 -16.91
N ILE A 156 3.61 -15.64 -17.12
CA ILE A 156 4.36 -15.59 -18.37
C ILE A 156 5.50 -16.61 -18.29
N GLY A 157 5.37 -17.72 -19.03
CA GLY A 157 6.33 -18.83 -18.97
C GLY A 157 7.47 -18.72 -19.98
N ALA A 158 7.38 -17.83 -20.98
CA ALA A 158 8.53 -17.47 -21.83
C ALA A 158 8.45 -16.04 -22.34
N THR A 159 9.61 -15.53 -22.75
CA THR A 159 9.72 -14.30 -23.54
C THR A 159 10.21 -14.64 -24.95
N GLY A 160 10.13 -13.70 -25.89
CA GLY A 160 10.71 -13.94 -27.21
C GLY A 160 10.75 -12.72 -28.10
N THR A 161 11.63 -12.76 -29.09
CA THR A 161 11.71 -11.75 -30.15
C THR A 161 11.17 -12.33 -31.46
N ILE A 162 10.32 -11.57 -32.14
CA ILE A 162 9.71 -11.97 -33.41
C ILE A 162 10.65 -11.56 -34.53
N LYS A 163 10.95 -12.52 -35.41
CA LYS A 163 11.75 -12.30 -36.63
C LYS A 163 10.88 -12.08 -37.86
N ASP A 164 9.76 -12.77 -37.93
CA ASP A 164 8.81 -12.71 -39.04
C ASP A 164 7.43 -13.18 -38.57
N GLY A 165 6.37 -12.82 -39.28
CA GLY A 165 5.02 -13.18 -38.89
C GLY A 165 3.94 -12.90 -39.92
N ARG A 166 2.90 -13.73 -39.92
CA ARG A 166 1.70 -13.56 -40.73
C ARG A 166 0.45 -13.63 -39.87
N ARG A 167 -0.45 -12.67 -40.08
CA ARG A 167 -1.78 -12.68 -39.45
C ARG A 167 -2.64 -13.77 -40.09
N LEU A 168 -3.19 -14.65 -39.25
CA LEU A 168 -4.06 -15.75 -39.66
C LEU A 168 -5.54 -15.37 -39.58
N GLN A 169 -5.93 -14.66 -38.51
CA GLN A 169 -7.31 -14.21 -38.31
C GLN A 169 -7.33 -12.77 -37.79
N PRO A 170 -8.30 -11.95 -38.24
CA PRO A 170 -8.49 -10.61 -37.70
C PRO A 170 -8.94 -10.67 -36.24
N ALA A 171 -8.91 -9.52 -35.58
CA ALA A 171 -9.28 -9.36 -34.18
C ALA A 171 -10.74 -9.80 -33.92
N GLN A 172 -10.95 -10.67 -32.94
CA GLN A 172 -12.29 -11.02 -32.44
C GLN A 172 -12.45 -10.53 -31.00
N GLY A 173 -13.57 -9.84 -30.70
CA GLY A 173 -13.89 -9.40 -29.35
C GLY A 173 -12.98 -8.29 -28.79
N ALA A 174 -12.27 -7.55 -29.64
CA ALA A 174 -11.28 -6.54 -29.29
C ALA A 174 -11.88 -5.18 -28.88
N TRP A 175 -13.05 -5.18 -28.23
CA TRP A 175 -13.77 -3.93 -27.92
C TRP A 175 -12.95 -2.96 -27.07
N ARG A 176 -12.11 -3.46 -26.14
CA ARG A 176 -11.18 -2.64 -25.35
C ARG A 176 -10.10 -1.98 -26.21
N ASP A 177 -9.60 -2.69 -27.22
CA ASP A 177 -8.64 -2.13 -28.18
C ASP A 177 -9.33 -1.08 -29.07
N GLY A 178 -10.59 -1.30 -29.43
CA GLY A 178 -11.42 -0.29 -30.10
C GLY A 178 -11.56 0.99 -29.27
N VAL A 179 -11.87 0.87 -27.97
CA VAL A 179 -11.92 2.03 -27.06
C VAL A 179 -10.55 2.69 -26.95
N ARG A 180 -9.47 1.91 -26.84
CA ARG A 180 -8.09 2.42 -26.80
C ARG A 180 -7.75 3.23 -28.04
N GLN A 181 -8.02 2.69 -29.23
CA GLN A 181 -7.78 3.36 -30.50
C GLN A 181 -8.60 4.65 -30.61
N ALA A 182 -9.86 4.62 -30.17
CA ALA A 182 -10.71 5.80 -30.17
C ALA A 182 -10.16 6.88 -29.22
N LEU A 183 -9.77 6.52 -28.00
CA LEU A 183 -9.13 7.46 -27.05
C LEU A 183 -7.78 7.98 -27.54
N ALA A 184 -7.00 7.18 -28.26
CA ALA A 184 -5.73 7.59 -28.82
C ALA A 184 -5.87 8.64 -29.95
N GLN A 185 -7.02 8.68 -30.62
CA GLN A 185 -7.32 9.64 -31.69
C GLN A 185 -7.89 10.97 -31.19
N VAL A 186 -8.38 11.03 -29.95
CA VAL A 186 -8.95 12.24 -29.37
C VAL A 186 -7.84 13.23 -29.00
N ASP A 187 -8.04 14.51 -29.30
CA ASP A 187 -7.20 15.57 -28.76
C ASP A 187 -7.43 15.75 -27.25
N ALA A 188 -6.61 15.07 -26.46
CA ALA A 188 -6.58 15.19 -25.01
C ALA A 188 -5.50 16.17 -24.53
N GLN A 189 -5.19 17.22 -25.31
CA GLN A 189 -4.15 18.22 -25.00
C GLN A 189 -2.78 17.58 -24.73
N GLY A 190 -2.40 16.58 -25.53
CA GLY A 190 -1.16 15.82 -25.35
C GLY A 190 -1.16 14.82 -24.19
N ARG A 191 -2.29 14.64 -23.47
CA ARG A 191 -2.42 13.73 -22.31
C ARG A 191 -3.22 12.46 -22.61
N SER A 192 -3.29 12.02 -23.87
CA SER A 192 -4.00 10.79 -24.26
C SER A 192 -3.43 9.55 -23.55
N GLY A 193 -2.12 9.50 -23.33
CA GLY A 193 -1.45 8.45 -22.53
C GLY A 193 -1.96 8.35 -21.09
N ALA A 194 -2.04 9.48 -20.39
CA ALA A 194 -2.56 9.53 -19.01
C ALA A 194 -4.08 9.22 -18.95
N LEU A 195 -4.83 9.64 -19.96
CA LEU A 195 -6.26 9.34 -20.09
C LEU A 195 -6.50 7.83 -20.29
N MET A 196 -5.73 7.18 -21.17
CA MET A 196 -5.75 5.73 -21.36
C MET A 196 -5.36 4.97 -20.09
N ALA A 197 -4.35 5.46 -19.34
CA ALA A 197 -3.97 4.87 -18.07
C ALA A 197 -5.13 4.89 -17.05
N LEU A 198 -5.86 6.00 -16.95
CA LEU A 198 -6.96 6.17 -16.01
C LEU A 198 -8.21 5.36 -16.39
N VAL A 199 -8.57 5.33 -17.67
CA VAL A 199 -9.80 4.68 -18.15
C VAL A 199 -9.61 3.18 -18.36
N LEU A 200 -8.53 2.77 -19.03
CA LEU A 200 -8.29 1.40 -19.47
C LEU A 200 -7.27 0.64 -18.59
N GLY A 201 -6.54 1.34 -17.73
CA GLY A 201 -5.44 0.77 -16.96
C GLY A 201 -4.16 0.63 -17.79
N ASP A 202 -4.10 1.26 -18.97
CA ASP A 202 -2.96 1.17 -19.90
C ASP A 202 -1.97 2.32 -19.70
N GLY A 203 -0.94 2.08 -18.88
CA GLY A 203 0.15 3.03 -18.68
C GLY A 203 1.16 3.09 -19.84
N GLY A 204 0.96 2.34 -20.93
CA GLY A 204 1.91 2.26 -22.04
C GLY A 204 2.09 3.57 -22.82
N GLY A 205 1.13 4.50 -22.71
CA GLY A 205 1.21 5.83 -23.34
C GLY A 205 1.84 6.92 -22.48
N LEU A 206 2.23 6.64 -21.23
CA LEU A 206 2.90 7.62 -20.37
C LEU A 206 4.39 7.71 -20.74
N SER A 207 4.90 8.95 -20.88
CA SER A 207 6.32 9.18 -21.11
C SER A 207 7.15 8.81 -19.85
N ARG A 208 8.46 8.67 -20.01
CA ARG A 208 9.36 8.41 -18.86
C ARG A 208 9.36 9.57 -17.88
N GLU A 209 9.34 10.80 -18.39
CA GLU A 209 9.26 12.02 -17.58
C GLU A 209 7.96 12.04 -16.77
N ASP A 210 6.85 11.64 -17.36
CA ASP A 210 5.57 11.53 -16.65
C ASP A 210 5.66 10.50 -15.50
N TRP A 211 6.27 9.33 -15.75
CA TRP A 211 6.50 8.33 -14.69
C TRP A 211 7.35 8.88 -13.54
N GLN A 212 8.42 9.62 -13.85
CA GLN A 212 9.30 10.22 -12.86
C GLN A 212 8.58 11.28 -12.02
N VAL A 213 7.81 12.19 -12.64
CA VAL A 213 7.03 13.21 -11.94
C VAL A 213 6.02 12.59 -10.96
N LEU A 214 5.35 11.52 -11.38
CA LEU A 214 4.39 10.80 -10.53
C LEU A 214 5.08 10.10 -9.36
N GLN A 215 6.27 9.54 -9.58
CA GLN A 215 7.07 8.88 -8.56
C GLN A 215 7.60 9.88 -7.52
N ASP A 216 8.16 11.00 -7.99
CA ASP A 216 8.71 12.07 -7.15
C ASP A 216 7.66 12.72 -6.25
N THR A 217 6.44 12.85 -6.77
CA THR A 217 5.31 13.41 -6.02
C THR A 217 4.48 12.37 -5.25
N GLY A 218 4.82 11.08 -5.35
CA GLY A 218 4.09 10.00 -4.67
C GLY A 218 2.66 9.78 -5.20
N THR A 219 2.38 10.17 -6.44
CA THR A 219 1.06 10.15 -7.09
C THR A 219 0.88 9.02 -8.12
N VAL A 220 1.84 8.12 -8.28
CA VAL A 220 1.77 6.95 -9.21
C VAL A 220 0.46 6.17 -9.08
N HIS A 221 -0.04 6.01 -7.85
CA HIS A 221 -1.27 5.28 -7.55
C HIS A 221 -2.55 5.95 -8.07
N LEU A 222 -2.49 7.20 -8.55
CA LEU A 222 -3.63 7.91 -9.15
C LEU A 222 -3.86 7.55 -10.62
N LEU A 223 -2.82 7.12 -11.34
CA LEU A 223 -2.93 6.77 -12.76
C LEU A 223 -2.92 5.27 -13.00
N VAL A 224 -2.41 4.49 -12.04
CA VAL A 224 -2.66 3.05 -11.97
C VAL A 224 -4.01 2.86 -11.31
N ILE A 225 -5.00 2.29 -12.02
CA ILE A 225 -6.39 2.17 -11.55
C ILE A 225 -6.44 1.67 -10.09
N SER A 226 -6.82 2.59 -9.21
CA SER A 226 -6.87 2.35 -7.77
C SER A 226 -8.20 1.72 -7.38
N GLY A 227 -8.21 0.97 -6.27
CA GLY A 227 -9.46 0.48 -5.69
C GLY A 227 -10.41 1.61 -5.25
N GLN A 228 -9.89 2.82 -5.04
CA GLN A 228 -10.69 4.00 -4.75
C GLN A 228 -11.56 4.41 -5.94
N HIS A 229 -11.05 4.36 -7.18
CA HIS A 229 -11.84 4.72 -8.36
C HIS A 229 -13.05 3.79 -8.54
N ILE A 230 -12.83 2.49 -8.35
CA ILE A 230 -13.88 1.47 -8.40
C ILE A 230 -14.88 1.65 -7.25
N GLY A 231 -14.39 1.90 -6.05
CA GLY A 231 -15.22 2.18 -4.88
C GLY A 231 -16.06 3.46 -5.03
N LEU A 232 -15.49 4.51 -5.63
CA LEU A 232 -16.18 5.77 -5.88
C LEU A 232 -17.33 5.59 -6.88
N LEU A 233 -17.08 4.90 -7.99
CA LEU A 233 -18.12 4.61 -8.99
C LEU A 233 -19.25 3.75 -8.38
N ALA A 234 -18.90 2.68 -7.67
CA ALA A 234 -19.88 1.84 -6.97
C ALA A 234 -20.68 2.64 -5.93
N GLY A 235 -20.00 3.49 -5.16
CA GLY A 235 -20.61 4.38 -4.17
C GLY A 235 -21.55 5.41 -4.80
N LEU A 236 -21.16 6.02 -5.93
CA LEU A 236 -22.00 6.96 -6.67
C LEU A 236 -23.29 6.28 -7.16
N VAL A 237 -23.17 5.11 -7.80
CA VAL A 237 -24.35 4.35 -8.26
C VAL A 237 -25.26 3.97 -7.09
N TYR A 238 -24.67 3.51 -5.97
CA TYR A 238 -25.42 3.21 -4.76
C TYR A 238 -26.17 4.44 -4.22
N LEU A 239 -25.52 5.60 -4.18
CA LEU A 239 -26.09 6.86 -3.71
C LEU A 239 -27.18 7.39 -4.65
N LEU A 240 -27.04 7.24 -5.96
CA LEU A 240 -28.05 7.63 -6.95
C LEU A 240 -29.33 6.82 -6.79
N VAL A 241 -29.22 5.49 -6.65
CA VAL A 241 -30.39 4.62 -6.40
C VAL A 241 -31.03 4.96 -5.05
N THR A 242 -30.22 5.14 -4.01
CA THR A 242 -30.70 5.52 -2.67
C THR A 242 -31.40 6.89 -2.69
N GLY A 243 -30.86 7.86 -3.42
CA GLY A 243 -31.44 9.19 -3.60
C GLY A 243 -32.76 9.12 -4.37
N ALA A 244 -32.79 8.41 -5.49
CA ALA A 244 -34.01 8.18 -6.27
C ALA A 244 -35.11 7.53 -5.42
N ALA A 245 -34.77 6.55 -4.59
CA ALA A 245 -35.70 5.94 -3.66
C ALA A 245 -36.19 6.93 -2.59
N ARG A 246 -35.29 7.75 -2.04
CA ARG A 246 -35.62 8.76 -1.03
C ARG A 246 -36.54 9.87 -1.56
N TYR A 247 -36.38 10.26 -2.82
CA TYR A 247 -37.18 11.30 -3.48
C TYR A 247 -38.40 10.74 -4.24
N GLY A 248 -38.69 9.44 -4.13
CA GLY A 248 -39.87 8.81 -4.75
C GLY A 248 -39.76 8.63 -6.28
N LEU A 249 -38.58 8.81 -6.87
CA LEU A 249 -38.31 8.60 -8.30
C LEU A 249 -38.04 7.12 -8.62
N TRP A 250 -37.74 6.30 -7.61
CA TRP A 250 -37.51 4.87 -7.80
C TRP A 250 -38.84 4.11 -7.86
N PRO A 251 -39.02 3.14 -8.79
CA PRO A 251 -40.25 2.36 -8.87
C PRO A 251 -40.57 1.67 -7.54
N GLY A 252 -41.74 1.95 -6.96
CA GLY A 252 -42.16 1.40 -5.67
C GLY A 252 -42.34 -0.13 -5.66
N SER A 253 -42.44 -0.75 -6.85
CA SER A 253 -42.50 -2.21 -7.02
C SER A 253 -41.16 -2.91 -6.88
N LEU A 254 -40.03 -2.18 -6.97
CA LEU A 254 -38.69 -2.76 -6.92
C LEU A 254 -38.02 -2.44 -5.57
N PRO A 255 -37.52 -3.45 -4.83
CA PRO A 255 -36.85 -3.20 -3.56
C PRO A 255 -35.53 -2.46 -3.81
N TRP A 256 -35.46 -1.19 -3.39
CA TRP A 256 -34.33 -0.31 -3.73
C TRP A 256 -32.97 -0.83 -3.23
N LEU A 257 -32.92 -1.52 -2.08
CA LEU A 257 -31.66 -1.94 -1.47
C LEU A 257 -30.95 -3.07 -2.27
N PRO A 258 -31.59 -4.21 -2.60
CA PRO A 258 -31.03 -5.20 -3.52
C PRO A 258 -30.58 -4.63 -4.86
N TRP A 259 -31.38 -3.73 -5.46
CA TRP A 259 -31.03 -3.08 -6.72
C TRP A 259 -29.85 -2.12 -6.57
N ALA A 260 -29.79 -1.32 -5.50
CA ALA A 260 -28.66 -0.45 -5.22
C ALA A 260 -27.36 -1.26 -5.06
N CYS A 261 -27.40 -2.37 -4.30
CA CYS A 261 -26.27 -3.27 -4.14
C CYS A 261 -25.89 -3.96 -5.47
N GLY A 262 -26.88 -4.48 -6.20
CA GLY A 262 -26.66 -5.16 -7.48
C GLY A 262 -26.06 -4.23 -8.54
N LEU A 263 -26.62 -3.04 -8.72
CA LEU A 263 -26.14 -2.05 -9.68
C LEU A 263 -24.78 -1.46 -9.28
N ALA A 264 -24.54 -1.20 -8.00
CA ALA A 264 -23.22 -0.75 -7.53
C ALA A 264 -22.14 -1.80 -7.78
N PHE A 265 -22.44 -3.08 -7.53
CA PHE A 265 -21.51 -4.17 -7.83
C PHE A 265 -21.32 -4.36 -9.33
N LEU A 266 -22.39 -4.25 -10.13
CA LEU A 266 -22.33 -4.30 -11.59
C LEU A 266 -21.47 -3.16 -12.16
N ALA A 267 -21.58 -1.95 -11.61
CA ALA A 267 -20.74 -0.82 -12.00
C ALA A 267 -19.26 -1.05 -11.65
N ALA A 268 -18.98 -1.62 -10.46
CA ALA A 268 -17.63 -2.02 -10.08
C ALA A 268 -17.05 -3.07 -11.03
N LEU A 269 -17.83 -4.10 -11.39
CA LEU A 269 -17.43 -5.12 -12.36
C LEU A 269 -17.26 -4.55 -13.77
N GLY A 270 -18.17 -3.67 -14.21
CA GLY A 270 -18.13 -3.03 -15.52
C GLY A 270 -16.88 -2.17 -15.71
N TYR A 271 -16.55 -1.33 -14.72
CA TYR A 271 -15.29 -0.60 -14.75
C TYR A 271 -14.08 -1.53 -14.61
N GLY A 272 -14.20 -2.61 -13.83
CA GLY A 272 -13.17 -3.63 -13.74
C GLY A 272 -12.88 -4.33 -15.09
N LEU A 273 -13.92 -4.59 -15.90
CA LEU A 273 -13.77 -5.13 -17.26
C LEU A 273 -13.05 -4.14 -18.17
N LEU A 274 -13.42 -2.85 -18.10
CA LEU A 274 -12.78 -1.78 -18.88
C LEU A 274 -11.29 -1.65 -18.52
N ALA A 275 -10.99 -1.67 -17.21
CA ALA A 275 -9.66 -1.63 -16.61
C ALA A 275 -8.82 -2.91 -16.83
N GLY A 276 -9.44 -4.01 -17.28
CA GLY A 276 -8.76 -5.28 -17.54
C GLY A 276 -8.50 -6.17 -16.36
N PHE A 277 -9.23 -5.98 -15.25
CA PHE A 277 -9.17 -6.84 -14.06
C PHE A 277 -7.74 -7.13 -13.57
N GLU A 278 -6.89 -6.09 -13.53
CA GLU A 278 -5.62 -6.18 -12.82
C GLU A 278 -5.83 -6.48 -11.33
N VAL A 279 -4.79 -6.95 -10.64
CA VAL A 279 -4.93 -7.40 -9.22
C VAL A 279 -5.55 -6.33 -8.32
N PRO A 280 -5.18 -5.02 -8.38
CA PRO A 280 -5.84 -3.98 -7.60
C PRO A 280 -7.36 -3.88 -7.82
N VAL A 281 -7.79 -4.07 -9.07
CA VAL A 281 -9.20 -4.08 -9.47
C VAL A 281 -9.93 -5.26 -8.85
N ARG A 282 -9.36 -6.47 -8.97
CA ARG A 282 -9.92 -7.70 -8.38
C ARG A 282 -10.15 -7.54 -6.88
N ARG A 283 -9.16 -6.99 -6.16
CA ARG A 283 -9.25 -6.74 -4.72
C ARG A 283 -10.37 -5.77 -4.38
N ALA A 284 -10.47 -4.65 -5.10
CA ALA A 284 -11.51 -3.67 -4.89
C ALA A 284 -12.91 -4.26 -5.13
N CYS A 285 -13.11 -4.97 -6.24
CA CYS A 285 -14.36 -5.66 -6.53
C CYS A 285 -14.72 -6.69 -5.45
N ALA A 286 -13.75 -7.50 -4.98
CA ALA A 286 -13.97 -8.49 -3.93
C ALA A 286 -14.39 -7.83 -2.60
N MET A 287 -13.69 -6.77 -2.19
CA MET A 287 -14.01 -6.03 -0.96
C MET A 287 -15.37 -5.33 -1.05
N ILE A 288 -15.68 -4.68 -2.18
CA ILE A 288 -16.98 -4.04 -2.43
C ILE A 288 -18.09 -5.10 -2.41
N GLY A 289 -17.90 -6.23 -3.11
CA GLY A 289 -18.85 -7.34 -3.14
C GLY A 289 -19.15 -7.89 -1.74
N LEU A 290 -18.11 -8.11 -0.93
CA LEU A 290 -18.24 -8.53 0.47
C LEU A 290 -19.06 -7.52 1.29
N VAL A 291 -18.72 -6.22 1.22
CA VAL A 291 -19.44 -5.16 1.94
C VAL A 291 -20.92 -5.10 1.52
N LEU A 292 -21.20 -5.18 0.21
CA LEU A 292 -22.57 -5.15 -0.30
C LEU A 292 -23.36 -6.41 0.09
N LEU A 293 -22.75 -7.59 0.05
CA LEU A 293 -23.37 -8.84 0.52
C LEU A 293 -23.73 -8.78 2.01
N TRP A 294 -22.87 -8.18 2.85
CA TRP A 294 -23.19 -7.99 4.27
C TRP A 294 -24.28 -6.96 4.50
N ARG A 295 -24.28 -5.89 3.69
CA ARG A 295 -25.37 -4.91 3.73
C ARG A 295 -26.73 -5.56 3.44
N LEU A 296 -26.76 -6.54 2.53
CA LEU A 296 -27.96 -7.33 2.23
C LEU A 296 -28.33 -8.32 3.34
N ARG A 297 -27.34 -8.79 4.13
CA ARG A 297 -27.54 -9.71 5.25
C ARG A 297 -27.84 -9.04 6.59
N PHE A 298 -27.88 -7.70 6.64
CA PHE A 298 -28.08 -6.90 7.85
C PHE A 298 -27.13 -7.26 9.02
N LYS A 299 -25.96 -7.82 8.72
CA LYS A 299 -24.92 -8.13 9.71
C LYS A 299 -23.82 -7.07 9.65
N HIS A 300 -23.37 -6.63 10.81
CA HIS A 300 -22.19 -5.77 10.96
C HIS A 300 -20.97 -6.61 11.32
N PRO A 301 -20.27 -7.22 10.33
CA PRO A 301 -19.04 -7.93 10.63
C PRO A 301 -17.97 -6.95 11.14
N ASP A 302 -17.05 -7.47 11.94
CA ASP A 302 -15.82 -6.77 12.24
C ASP A 302 -15.06 -6.47 10.93
N PRO A 303 -14.74 -5.20 10.62
CA PRO A 303 -14.00 -4.83 9.41
C PRO A 303 -12.69 -5.61 9.22
N TRP A 304 -12.00 -5.98 10.30
CA TRP A 304 -10.78 -6.80 10.23
C TRP A 304 -11.03 -8.21 9.69
N TRP A 305 -12.23 -8.74 9.92
CA TRP A 305 -12.65 -10.02 9.35
C TRP A 305 -12.86 -9.93 7.85
N ALA A 306 -13.50 -8.86 7.38
CA ALA A 306 -13.65 -8.57 5.95
C ALA A 306 -12.30 -8.39 5.25
N TRP A 307 -11.38 -7.67 5.91
CA TRP A 307 -10.01 -7.48 5.41
C TRP A 307 -9.25 -8.81 5.30
N LEU A 308 -9.30 -9.66 6.35
CA LEU A 308 -8.64 -10.98 6.34
C LEU A 308 -9.23 -11.91 5.28
N LEU A 309 -10.56 -11.98 5.16
CA LEU A 309 -11.20 -12.76 4.11
C LEU A 309 -10.82 -12.30 2.70
N ALA A 310 -10.74 -10.99 2.47
CA ALA A 310 -10.30 -10.46 1.18
C ALA A 310 -8.82 -10.77 0.93
N PHE A 311 -7.97 -10.69 1.96
CA PHE A 311 -6.55 -11.04 1.90
C PHE A 311 -6.36 -12.52 1.53
N ASP A 312 -6.98 -13.42 2.29
CA ASP A 312 -6.92 -14.86 2.04
C ASP A 312 -7.59 -15.23 0.72
N GLY A 313 -8.74 -14.65 0.39
CA GLY A 313 -9.46 -14.94 -0.87
C GLY A 313 -8.65 -14.59 -2.11
N VAL A 314 -7.90 -13.49 -2.08
CA VAL A 314 -6.99 -13.10 -3.18
C VAL A 314 -5.82 -14.07 -3.28
N LEU A 315 -5.20 -14.44 -2.15
CA LEU A 315 -4.07 -15.37 -2.14
C LEU A 315 -4.48 -16.82 -2.42
N LEU A 316 -5.71 -17.23 -2.12
CA LEU A 316 -6.23 -18.54 -2.50
C LEU A 316 -6.46 -18.60 -4.01
N PHE A 317 -6.93 -17.52 -4.64
CA PHE A 317 -7.13 -17.46 -6.08
C PHE A 317 -5.82 -17.30 -6.86
N ASP A 318 -4.90 -16.48 -6.36
CA ASP A 318 -3.60 -16.18 -6.97
C ASP A 318 -2.53 -16.05 -5.87
N PRO A 319 -1.94 -17.18 -5.42
CA PRO A 319 -0.90 -17.16 -4.37
C PRO A 319 0.31 -16.31 -4.75
N LEU A 320 0.65 -16.25 -6.04
CA LEU A 320 1.79 -15.49 -6.55
C LEU A 320 1.58 -13.97 -6.51
N ALA A 321 0.35 -13.49 -6.22
CA ALA A 321 0.07 -12.07 -6.05
C ALA A 321 0.94 -11.42 -4.96
N CYS A 322 1.40 -12.17 -3.96
CA CYS A 322 2.28 -11.68 -2.90
C CYS A 322 3.69 -11.29 -3.38
N LEU A 323 4.12 -11.73 -4.58
CA LEU A 323 5.38 -11.30 -5.19
C LEU A 323 5.31 -9.85 -5.69
N ARG A 324 4.10 -9.28 -5.86
CA ARG A 324 3.92 -7.94 -6.40
C ARG A 324 3.88 -6.89 -5.27
N PRO A 325 4.69 -5.82 -5.33
CA PRO A 325 4.65 -4.74 -4.34
C PRO A 325 3.25 -4.13 -4.12
N GLY A 326 2.47 -4.01 -5.20
CA GLY A 326 1.12 -3.46 -5.16
C GLY A 326 0.10 -4.30 -4.37
N PHE A 327 0.37 -5.58 -4.08
CA PHE A 327 -0.44 -6.38 -3.17
C PHE A 327 -0.28 -5.88 -1.73
N TRP A 328 0.97 -5.80 -1.27
CA TRP A 328 1.32 -5.38 0.09
C TRP A 328 0.88 -3.95 0.38
N LEU A 329 1.21 -3.01 -0.51
CA LEU A 329 0.87 -1.59 -0.34
C LEU A 329 -0.65 -1.38 -0.21
N SER A 330 -1.45 -2.11 -0.99
CA SER A 330 -2.91 -1.98 -0.98
C SER A 330 -3.55 -2.51 0.30
N PHE A 331 -3.15 -3.68 0.77
CA PHE A 331 -3.70 -4.25 1.99
C PHE A 331 -3.21 -3.51 3.24
N ALA A 332 -1.93 -3.12 3.26
CA ALA A 332 -1.36 -2.30 4.33
C ALA A 332 -2.03 -0.92 4.41
N ALA A 333 -2.32 -0.28 3.27
CA ALA A 333 -3.04 0.99 3.21
C ALA A 333 -4.38 0.92 3.93
N VAL A 334 -5.21 -0.06 3.57
CA VAL A 334 -6.53 -0.24 4.19
C VAL A 334 -6.38 -0.60 5.67
N ALA A 335 -5.42 -1.45 6.03
CA ALA A 335 -5.16 -1.80 7.43
C ALA A 335 -4.76 -0.59 8.27
N VAL A 336 -3.90 0.30 7.77
CA VAL A 336 -3.52 1.55 8.44
C VAL A 336 -4.74 2.46 8.64
N LEU A 337 -5.57 2.66 7.62
CA LEU A 337 -6.79 3.46 7.75
C LEU A 337 -7.77 2.84 8.75
N MET A 338 -8.03 1.54 8.67
CA MET A 338 -8.90 0.83 9.61
C MET A 338 -8.37 0.88 11.04
N PHE A 339 -7.07 0.69 11.24
CA PHE A 339 -6.44 0.76 12.56
C PHE A 339 -6.52 2.16 13.19
N THR A 340 -6.33 3.19 12.38
CA THR A 340 -6.25 4.58 12.84
C THR A 340 -7.60 5.23 13.08
N PHE A 341 -8.58 4.97 12.20
CA PHE A 341 -9.93 5.53 12.29
C PHE A 341 -10.95 4.60 12.98
N GLY A 342 -10.68 3.30 13.04
CA GLY A 342 -11.55 2.33 13.70
C GLY A 342 -11.55 2.43 15.23
N GLY A 343 -12.72 2.30 15.84
CA GLY A 343 -12.89 2.22 17.29
C GLY A 343 -12.41 3.45 18.07
N ARG A 344 -12.34 4.63 17.44
CA ARG A 344 -11.91 5.89 18.09
C ARG A 344 -13.09 6.60 18.75
N LEU A 345 -12.84 7.20 19.92
CA LEU A 345 -13.83 7.99 20.65
C LEU A 345 -14.00 9.37 19.96
N GLY A 346 -15.24 9.66 19.55
CA GLY A 346 -15.64 10.95 18.99
C GLY A 346 -15.60 11.00 17.45
N PRO A 347 -16.57 11.69 16.81
CA PRO A 347 -16.60 11.86 15.36
C PRO A 347 -15.53 12.86 14.92
N TRP A 348 -14.90 12.58 13.78
CA TRP A 348 -13.90 13.46 13.20
C TRP A 348 -14.57 14.37 12.19
N ARG A 349 -14.15 15.64 12.14
CA ARG A 349 -14.60 16.52 11.06
C ARG A 349 -14.03 16.00 9.74
N TRP A 350 -14.78 16.14 8.64
CA TRP A 350 -14.38 15.60 7.33
C TRP A 350 -12.98 16.06 6.89
N TRP A 351 -12.61 17.33 7.12
CA TRP A 351 -11.28 17.86 6.81
C TRP A 351 -10.16 17.29 7.70
N GLN A 352 -10.47 16.90 8.94
CA GLN A 352 -9.51 16.24 9.83
C GLN A 352 -9.26 14.80 9.40
N THR A 353 -10.32 14.09 9.00
CA THR A 353 -10.21 12.75 8.42
C THR A 353 -9.39 12.79 7.14
N TRP A 354 -9.70 13.74 6.26
CA TRP A 354 -9.00 13.96 5.00
C TRP A 354 -7.50 14.22 5.19
N THR A 355 -7.16 15.24 5.98
CA THR A 355 -5.76 15.62 6.21
C THR A 355 -4.97 14.54 6.92
N ARG A 356 -5.53 13.96 8.00
CA ARG A 356 -4.83 12.93 8.77
C ARG A 356 -4.68 11.63 8.00
N ALA A 357 -5.63 11.27 7.13
CA ALA A 357 -5.49 10.07 6.30
C ALA A 357 -4.19 10.12 5.49
N GLN A 358 -3.87 11.25 4.85
CA GLN A 358 -2.65 11.39 4.06
C GLN A 358 -1.37 11.23 4.90
N TRP A 359 -1.28 11.91 6.05
CA TRP A 359 -0.11 11.82 6.92
C TRP A 359 0.06 10.45 7.58
N LEU A 360 -1.03 9.86 8.05
CA LEU A 360 -1.00 8.54 8.70
C LEU A 360 -0.65 7.44 7.69
N MET A 361 -1.12 7.57 6.46
CA MET A 361 -0.76 6.68 5.36
C MET A 361 0.73 6.76 5.05
N ALA A 362 1.28 7.96 4.92
CA ALA A 362 2.72 8.12 4.68
C ALA A 362 3.55 7.55 5.83
N LEU A 363 3.18 7.81 7.08
CA LEU A 363 3.86 7.23 8.25
C LEU A 363 3.75 5.71 8.31
N GLY A 364 2.54 5.17 8.09
CA GLY A 364 2.27 3.73 8.21
C GLY A 364 2.83 2.89 7.06
N LEU A 365 2.88 3.45 5.84
CA LEU A 365 3.44 2.77 4.67
C LEU A 365 4.94 2.96 4.51
N CYS A 366 5.56 3.95 5.17
CA CYS A 366 6.99 4.23 5.05
C CYS A 366 7.87 2.98 5.26
N PRO A 367 7.74 2.20 6.37
CA PRO A 367 8.54 0.99 6.53
C PRO A 367 8.37 -0.02 5.39
N LEU A 368 7.15 -0.14 4.86
CA LEU A 368 6.87 -1.07 3.77
C LEU A 368 7.49 -0.59 2.45
N LEU A 369 7.47 0.72 2.16
CA LEU A 369 8.16 1.28 0.99
C LEU A 369 9.67 1.02 1.04
N LEU A 370 10.28 1.15 2.22
CA LEU A 370 11.72 0.92 2.42
C LEU A 370 12.14 -0.53 2.19
N ILE A 371 11.43 -1.50 2.78
CA ILE A 371 11.79 -2.93 2.63
C ILE A 371 11.56 -3.41 1.19
N LEU A 372 10.59 -2.81 0.48
CA LEU A 372 10.34 -3.06 -0.94
C LEU A 372 11.31 -2.30 -1.86
N GLY A 373 12.21 -1.46 -1.32
CA GLY A 373 13.17 -0.68 -2.10
C GLY A 373 12.52 0.32 -3.05
N LEU A 374 11.33 0.84 -2.68
CA LEU A 374 10.57 1.82 -3.44
C LEU A 374 10.86 3.24 -2.96
N PRO A 375 10.88 4.25 -3.85
CA PRO A 375 11.15 5.63 -3.44
C PRO A 375 10.05 6.21 -2.55
N VAL A 376 10.46 7.08 -1.63
CA VAL A 376 9.58 7.70 -0.63
C VAL A 376 9.45 9.20 -0.93
N SER A 377 8.26 9.62 -1.35
CA SER A 377 7.97 11.04 -1.59
C SER A 377 7.58 11.76 -0.29
N LEU A 378 8.39 12.74 0.12
CA LEU A 378 8.05 13.62 1.25
C LEU A 378 6.94 14.61 0.92
N SER A 379 6.83 15.01 -0.35
CA SER A 379 5.78 15.91 -0.84
C SER A 379 4.43 15.19 -1.00
N GLY A 380 4.44 13.86 -1.10
CA GLY A 380 3.25 13.00 -1.29
C GLY A 380 2.04 13.33 -0.41
N PRO A 381 2.15 13.42 0.93
CA PRO A 381 1.00 13.75 1.78
C PRO A 381 0.33 15.07 1.42
N LEU A 382 1.10 16.10 1.07
CA LEU A 382 0.60 17.42 0.73
C LEU A 382 0.00 17.43 -0.68
N VAL A 383 0.72 16.84 -1.64
CA VAL A 383 0.27 16.73 -3.03
C VAL A 383 -1.04 15.94 -3.11
N ASN A 384 -1.14 14.81 -2.40
CA ASN A 384 -2.33 13.96 -2.41
C ASN A 384 -3.58 14.63 -1.80
N LEU A 385 -3.43 15.67 -0.95
CA LEU A 385 -4.59 16.45 -0.48
C LEU A 385 -5.34 17.16 -1.62
N LEU A 386 -4.64 17.48 -2.70
CA LEU A 386 -5.18 18.17 -3.87
C LEU A 386 -5.33 17.22 -5.06
N ALA A 387 -4.33 16.38 -5.34
CA ALA A 387 -4.31 15.52 -6.52
C ALA A 387 -5.40 14.43 -6.47
N VAL A 388 -5.61 13.79 -5.30
CA VAL A 388 -6.65 12.76 -5.15
C VAL A 388 -8.05 13.28 -5.47
N PRO A 389 -8.54 14.40 -4.89
CA PRO A 389 -9.87 14.92 -5.20
C PRO A 389 -9.94 15.51 -6.61
N TRP A 390 -8.85 16.09 -7.12
CA TRP A 390 -8.78 16.57 -8.50
C TRP A 390 -9.05 15.44 -9.49
N ILE A 391 -8.33 14.32 -9.34
CA ILE A 391 -8.55 13.12 -10.17
C ILE A 391 -9.95 12.54 -9.92
N SER A 392 -10.32 12.35 -8.66
CA SER A 392 -11.55 11.62 -8.30
C SER A 392 -12.84 12.37 -8.66
N LEU A 393 -12.87 13.70 -8.53
CA LEU A 393 -14.09 14.50 -8.68
C LEU A 393 -14.20 15.20 -10.04
N LEU A 394 -13.08 15.50 -10.70
CA LEU A 394 -13.07 16.26 -11.95
C LEU A 394 -12.63 15.38 -13.13
N VAL A 395 -11.44 14.80 -13.05
CA VAL A 395 -10.84 14.08 -14.20
C VAL A 395 -11.54 12.75 -14.46
N LEU A 396 -11.70 11.90 -13.45
CA LEU A 396 -12.26 10.56 -13.65
C LEU A 396 -13.71 10.59 -14.14
N PRO A 397 -14.63 11.42 -13.59
CA PRO A 397 -15.99 11.49 -14.10
C PRO A 397 -16.05 12.00 -15.54
N SER A 398 -15.29 13.05 -15.89
CA SER A 398 -15.24 13.57 -17.26
C SER A 398 -14.62 12.56 -18.24
N ALA A 399 -13.56 11.85 -17.84
CA ALA A 399 -12.94 10.79 -18.64
C ALA A 399 -13.88 9.60 -18.89
N LEU A 400 -14.52 9.07 -17.85
CA LEU A 400 -15.44 7.93 -17.99
C LEU A 400 -16.70 8.32 -18.78
N LEU A 401 -17.30 9.47 -18.47
CA LEU A 401 -18.49 9.94 -19.18
C LEU A 401 -18.17 10.28 -20.64
N GLY A 402 -17.04 10.94 -20.89
CA GLY A 402 -16.57 11.23 -22.26
C GLY A 402 -16.31 9.96 -23.06
N THR A 403 -15.76 8.91 -22.44
CA THR A 403 -15.55 7.61 -23.10
C THR A 403 -16.86 6.94 -23.45
N VAL A 404 -17.84 6.95 -22.54
CA VAL A 404 -19.17 6.34 -22.79
C VAL A 404 -19.96 7.14 -23.83
N LEU A 405 -19.83 8.46 -23.83
CA LEU A 405 -20.51 9.37 -24.76
C LEU A 405 -19.73 9.62 -26.05
N LEU A 406 -18.63 8.91 -26.29
CA LEU A 406 -17.86 9.04 -27.54
C LEU A 406 -18.69 8.77 -28.82
N PRO A 407 -19.69 7.87 -28.83
CA PRO A 407 -20.60 7.72 -29.97
C PRO A 407 -21.49 8.94 -30.23
N VAL A 408 -21.60 9.88 -29.28
CA VAL A 408 -22.35 11.12 -29.42
C VAL A 408 -21.35 12.23 -29.82
N PRO A 409 -21.35 12.67 -31.10
CA PRO A 409 -20.37 13.63 -31.59
C PRO A 409 -20.34 14.90 -30.75
N PHE A 410 -19.18 15.55 -30.68
CA PHE A 410 -18.91 16.77 -29.90
C PHE A 410 -18.97 16.62 -28.38
N ILE A 411 -19.97 15.93 -27.81
CA ILE A 411 -20.12 15.81 -26.34
C ILE A 411 -19.03 14.92 -25.76
N GLY A 412 -18.84 13.72 -26.31
CA GLY A 412 -17.81 12.79 -25.83
C GLY A 412 -16.41 13.38 -25.96
N GLU A 413 -16.09 13.92 -27.14
CA GLU A 413 -14.82 14.59 -27.43
C GLU A 413 -14.57 15.80 -26.54
N ALA A 414 -15.56 16.68 -26.32
CA ALA A 414 -15.41 17.84 -25.45
C ALA A 414 -15.13 17.43 -24.00
N LEU A 415 -15.81 16.41 -23.48
CA LEU A 415 -15.55 15.90 -22.12
C LEU A 415 -14.15 15.31 -21.98
N LEU A 416 -13.66 14.60 -22.99
CA LEU A 416 -12.29 14.05 -23.01
C LEU A 416 -11.24 15.15 -23.19
N TRP A 417 -11.52 16.20 -23.97
CA TRP A 417 -10.67 17.38 -24.09
C TRP A 417 -10.55 18.11 -22.75
N ILE A 418 -11.67 18.27 -22.02
CA ILE A 418 -11.69 18.83 -20.64
C ILE A 418 -10.86 17.94 -19.71
N ALA A 419 -11.06 16.61 -19.75
CA ALA A 419 -10.28 15.68 -18.94
C ALA A 419 -8.77 15.80 -19.22
N GLY A 420 -8.39 15.93 -20.50
CA GLY A 420 -7.02 16.17 -20.95
C GLY A 420 -6.42 17.47 -20.40
N GLY A 421 -7.16 18.58 -20.49
CA GLY A 421 -6.73 19.87 -19.92
C GLY A 421 -6.58 19.85 -18.39
N LEU A 422 -7.49 19.18 -17.69
CA LEU A 422 -7.40 18.98 -16.24
C LEU A 422 -6.20 18.11 -15.85
N LEU A 423 -5.88 17.09 -16.66
CA LEU A 423 -4.67 16.27 -16.48
C LEU A 423 -3.41 17.10 -16.73
N ASP A 424 -3.37 17.87 -17.82
CA ASP A 424 -2.19 18.67 -18.14
C ASP A 424 -1.90 19.73 -17.08
N LEU A 425 -2.94 20.42 -16.59
CA LEU A 425 -2.82 21.35 -15.47
C LEU A 425 -2.28 20.67 -14.21
N LEU A 426 -2.77 19.46 -13.91
CA LEU A 426 -2.28 18.67 -12.78
C LEU A 426 -0.80 18.32 -12.97
N PHE A 427 -0.40 17.76 -14.12
CA PHE A 427 0.98 17.36 -14.39
C PHE A 427 1.96 18.55 -14.35
N LYS A 428 1.57 19.72 -14.85
CA LYS A 428 2.35 20.96 -14.70
C LYS A 428 2.56 21.31 -13.22
N GLY A 429 1.49 21.23 -12.42
CA GLY A 429 1.58 21.45 -10.97
C GLY A 429 2.46 20.43 -10.26
N LEU A 430 2.36 19.14 -10.62
CA LEU A 430 3.19 18.07 -10.08
C LEU A 430 4.66 18.25 -10.47
N GLY A 431 4.96 18.62 -11.72
CA GLY A 431 6.32 18.86 -12.20
C GLY A 431 7.04 19.98 -11.43
N LEU A 432 6.32 21.05 -11.06
CA LEU A 432 6.85 22.14 -10.23
C LEU A 432 7.25 21.69 -8.81
N VAL A 433 6.56 20.66 -8.28
CA VAL A 433 6.86 20.08 -6.96
C VAL A 433 7.99 19.06 -7.09
N ALA A 434 7.93 18.17 -8.08
CA ALA A 434 8.95 17.15 -8.35
C ALA A 434 10.34 17.78 -8.52
N GLY A 435 10.46 18.87 -9.28
CA GLY A 435 11.72 19.57 -9.49
C GLY A 435 12.31 20.25 -8.23
N ARG A 436 11.50 20.48 -7.18
CA ARG A 436 11.95 21.10 -5.92
C ARG A 436 12.17 20.09 -4.80
N LEU A 437 11.31 19.08 -4.73
CA LEU A 437 11.28 18.07 -3.67
C LEU A 437 11.12 16.69 -4.33
N PRO A 438 12.17 16.17 -4.99
CA PRO A 438 12.14 14.84 -5.59
C PRO A 438 11.95 13.75 -4.52
N ALA A 439 11.55 12.55 -4.94
CA ALA A 439 11.42 11.44 -4.00
C ALA A 439 12.79 11.08 -3.42
N TRP A 440 12.79 10.68 -2.15
CA TRP A 440 13.96 10.13 -1.52
C TRP A 440 14.11 8.66 -1.93
N ASP A 441 15.23 8.32 -2.57
CA ASP A 441 15.65 6.95 -2.84
C ASP A 441 16.31 6.36 -1.57
N PRO A 442 15.64 5.44 -0.86
CA PRO A 442 16.20 4.90 0.37
C PRO A 442 17.36 3.95 0.08
N VAL A 443 18.43 4.10 0.87
CA VAL A 443 19.48 3.08 0.95
C VAL A 443 18.95 1.92 1.80
N PRO A 444 19.21 0.66 1.44
CA PRO A 444 18.81 -0.50 2.22
C PRO A 444 19.29 -0.38 3.66
N VAL A 445 18.36 -0.51 4.60
CA VAL A 445 18.66 -0.51 6.03
C VAL A 445 18.78 -1.94 6.54
N PRO A 446 19.68 -2.22 7.50
CA PRO A 446 19.73 -3.52 8.16
C PRO A 446 18.37 -3.91 8.74
N LEU A 447 18.04 -5.21 8.73
CA LEU A 447 16.73 -5.71 9.17
C LEU A 447 16.38 -5.27 10.60
N TRP A 448 17.36 -5.23 11.51
CA TRP A 448 17.14 -4.78 12.88
C TRP A 448 16.70 -3.31 12.95
N ALA A 449 17.32 -2.43 12.15
CA ALA A 449 17.00 -1.01 12.10
C ALA A 449 15.60 -0.81 11.48
N TRP A 450 15.29 -1.59 10.44
CA TRP A 450 13.96 -1.66 9.87
C TRP A 450 12.90 -2.08 10.90
N CYS A 451 13.14 -3.14 11.68
CA CYS A 451 12.20 -3.59 12.71
C CYS A 451 11.93 -2.53 13.77
N ILE A 452 12.98 -1.84 14.25
CA ILE A 452 12.84 -0.72 15.20
C ILE A 452 12.00 0.39 14.58
N ALA A 453 12.26 0.74 13.33
CA ALA A 453 11.56 1.84 12.70
C ALA A 453 10.11 1.48 12.31
N ALA A 454 9.83 0.22 11.96
CA ALA A 454 8.47 -0.30 11.80
C ALA A 454 7.70 -0.27 13.13
N LEU A 455 8.35 -0.61 14.25
CA LEU A 455 7.77 -0.45 15.58
C LEU A 455 7.53 1.04 15.89
N GLY A 456 8.45 1.93 15.53
CA GLY A 456 8.29 3.37 15.65
C GLY A 456 7.09 3.91 14.89
N ALA A 457 6.92 3.52 13.62
CA ALA A 457 5.74 3.83 12.82
C ALA A 457 4.46 3.33 13.51
N PHE A 458 4.43 2.07 13.93
CA PHE A 458 3.29 1.48 14.64
C PHE A 458 2.95 2.26 15.92
N MET A 459 3.94 2.63 16.73
CA MET A 459 3.75 3.46 17.93
C MET A 459 3.15 4.82 17.59
N LEU A 460 3.60 5.48 16.52
CA LEU A 460 3.05 6.76 16.06
C LEU A 460 1.59 6.65 15.58
N LEU A 461 1.14 5.48 15.12
CA LEU A 461 -0.25 5.23 14.71
C LEU A 461 -1.19 4.95 15.89
N LEU A 462 -0.68 4.68 17.09
CA LEU A 462 -1.49 4.41 18.28
C LEU A 462 -2.37 5.61 18.67
N PRO A 463 -3.48 5.39 19.42
CA PRO A 463 -4.34 6.47 19.90
C PRO A 463 -3.60 7.55 20.69
N LYS A 464 -4.15 8.77 20.72
CA LYS A 464 -3.66 9.84 21.61
C LYS A 464 -3.91 9.40 23.06
N GLY A 465 -2.87 9.39 23.89
CA GLY A 465 -2.94 8.96 25.30
C GLY A 465 -2.13 7.70 25.64
N VAL A 466 -1.59 6.97 24.65
CA VAL A 466 -0.65 5.88 24.93
C VAL A 466 0.73 6.47 25.31
N PRO A 467 1.31 6.12 26.47
CA PRO A 467 2.63 6.60 26.86
C PRO A 467 3.69 6.11 25.86
N LEU A 468 4.81 6.82 25.78
CA LEU A 468 5.94 6.49 24.89
C LEU A 468 5.66 6.59 23.37
N ARG A 469 4.44 6.94 22.93
CA ARG A 469 4.13 7.14 21.51
C ARG A 469 5.14 8.07 20.80
N VAL A 470 5.61 9.11 21.49
CA VAL A 470 6.56 10.09 20.95
C VAL A 470 7.92 9.48 20.66
N LEU A 471 8.32 8.39 21.35
CA LEU A 471 9.54 7.63 21.03
C LEU A 471 9.47 6.99 19.63
N GLY A 472 8.29 6.88 19.04
CA GLY A 472 8.16 6.43 17.66
C GLY A 472 8.85 7.35 16.66
N TRP A 473 9.01 8.64 16.95
CA TRP A 473 9.76 9.57 16.08
C TRP A 473 11.25 9.23 15.97
N PRO A 474 12.05 9.18 17.06
CA PRO A 474 13.46 8.81 16.96
C PRO A 474 13.66 7.39 16.42
N MET A 475 12.74 6.45 16.73
CA MET A 475 12.78 5.09 16.18
C MET A 475 12.57 5.07 14.65
N LEU A 476 11.62 5.86 14.14
CA LEU A 476 11.40 5.99 12.70
C LEU A 476 12.58 6.70 12.03
N LEU A 477 13.13 7.74 12.69
CA LEU A 477 14.25 8.53 12.20
C LEU A 477 15.53 7.69 12.03
N LEU A 478 15.66 6.58 12.74
CA LEU A 478 16.76 5.62 12.57
C LEU A 478 16.89 5.11 11.13
N MET A 479 15.81 5.13 10.33
CA MET A 479 15.86 4.79 8.90
C MET A 479 16.73 5.76 8.09
N VAL A 480 16.78 7.02 8.50
CA VAL A 480 17.57 8.07 7.82
C VAL A 480 19.04 7.99 8.26
N PHE A 481 19.27 7.64 9.52
CA PHE A 481 20.60 7.61 10.16
C PHE A 481 21.16 6.20 10.35
N ALA A 482 20.66 5.21 9.63
CA ALA A 482 21.08 3.83 9.79
C ALA A 482 22.61 3.71 9.56
N PRO A 483 23.35 3.02 10.45
CA PRO A 483 24.78 2.85 10.28
C PRO A 483 25.08 2.19 8.94
N ARG A 484 26.02 2.76 8.19
CA ARG A 484 26.53 2.18 6.95
C ARG A 484 27.79 1.40 7.29
N GLU A 485 27.95 0.22 6.70
CA GLU A 485 29.27 -0.43 6.70
C GLU A 485 30.23 0.43 5.86
N GLU A 486 31.25 0.99 6.50
CA GLU A 486 32.36 1.64 5.81
C GLU A 486 33.36 0.57 5.30
N VAL A 487 33.94 0.82 4.13
CA VAL A 487 35.06 0.00 3.64
C VAL A 487 36.30 0.32 4.50
N PRO A 488 36.97 -0.67 5.11
CA PRO A 488 38.19 -0.41 5.87
C PRO A 488 39.30 0.19 5.00
N PRO A 489 40.21 1.00 5.57
CA PRO A 489 41.40 1.46 4.86
C PRO A 489 42.22 0.28 4.30
N GLY A 490 42.83 0.50 3.13
CA GLY A 490 43.63 -0.48 2.40
C GLY A 490 42.82 -1.57 1.67
N ARG A 491 41.49 -1.55 1.79
CA ARG A 491 40.59 -2.50 1.11
C ARG A 491 39.73 -1.79 0.08
N ALA A 492 39.42 -2.52 -0.99
CA ALA A 492 38.43 -2.13 -1.98
C ALA A 492 37.25 -3.09 -1.93
N GLN A 493 36.05 -2.55 -2.11
CA GLN A 493 34.84 -3.32 -2.37
C GLN A 493 34.51 -3.21 -3.86
N VAL A 494 34.41 -4.35 -4.54
CA VAL A 494 34.15 -4.41 -5.97
C VAL A 494 32.78 -5.04 -6.21
N TRP A 495 31.96 -4.39 -7.03
CA TRP A 495 30.65 -4.86 -7.46
C TRP A 495 30.61 -4.89 -8.98
N GLN A 496 30.52 -6.09 -9.55
CA GLN A 496 30.18 -6.24 -10.97
C GLN A 496 28.65 -6.24 -11.09
N LEU A 497 28.11 -5.23 -11.77
CA LEU A 497 26.67 -5.08 -11.96
C LEU A 497 26.21 -5.97 -13.11
N ASP A 498 25.07 -6.63 -12.95
CA ASP A 498 24.47 -7.43 -14.01
C ASP A 498 23.73 -6.50 -14.99
N VAL A 499 24.40 -6.15 -16.07
CA VAL A 499 23.85 -5.28 -17.14
C VAL A 499 23.42 -6.07 -18.38
N GLY A 500 23.39 -7.41 -18.29
CA GLY A 500 23.14 -8.28 -19.44
C GLY A 500 24.38 -8.39 -20.34
N GLN A 501 24.26 -7.97 -21.59
CA GLN A 501 25.38 -7.94 -22.55
C GLN A 501 26.10 -6.59 -22.43
N GLY A 502 27.27 -6.57 -21.78
CA GLY A 502 28.06 -5.38 -21.54
C GLY A 502 28.79 -5.45 -20.18
N LEU A 503 29.46 -4.36 -19.82
CA LEU A 503 30.22 -4.27 -18.57
C LEU A 503 29.82 -3.03 -17.75
N ALA A 504 29.71 -3.21 -16.44
CA ALA A 504 29.67 -2.12 -15.47
C ALA A 504 30.20 -2.63 -14.12
N VAL A 505 31.28 -2.03 -13.62
CA VAL A 505 31.93 -2.43 -12.38
C VAL A 505 32.11 -1.22 -11.47
N LEU A 506 31.53 -1.28 -10.27
CA LEU A 506 31.72 -0.29 -9.23
C LEU A 506 32.85 -0.73 -8.30
N VAL A 507 33.87 0.12 -8.15
CA VAL A 507 34.95 -0.03 -7.16
C VAL A 507 34.79 1.04 -6.10
N ARG A 508 34.70 0.64 -4.83
CA ARG A 508 34.58 1.55 -3.69
C ARG A 508 35.73 1.36 -2.72
N THR A 509 36.36 2.46 -2.35
CA THR A 509 37.26 2.52 -1.19
C THR A 509 36.50 3.11 0.00
N ARG A 510 37.21 3.52 1.05
CA ARG A 510 36.57 4.10 2.24
C ARG A 510 35.80 5.38 1.91
N HIS A 511 36.40 6.25 1.11
CA HIS A 511 35.85 7.58 0.80
C HIS A 511 35.56 7.79 -0.69
N HIS A 512 36.11 6.96 -1.57
CA HIS A 512 36.03 7.17 -3.02
C HIS A 512 35.21 6.08 -3.73
N SER A 513 34.58 6.45 -4.85
CA SER A 513 33.79 5.56 -5.71
C SER A 513 34.16 5.75 -7.17
N LEU A 514 34.54 4.65 -7.82
CA LEU A 514 34.89 4.58 -9.24
C LEU A 514 33.90 3.68 -9.97
N LEU A 515 33.40 4.14 -11.11
CA LEU A 515 32.62 3.31 -12.03
C LEU A 515 33.46 3.01 -13.28
N TYR A 516 33.71 1.72 -13.53
CA TYR A 516 34.36 1.21 -14.73
C TYR A 516 33.30 0.68 -15.69
N ASP A 517 33.11 1.35 -16.83
CA ASP A 517 32.00 1.18 -17.77
C ASP A 517 30.59 1.39 -17.18
N ALA A 518 29.63 1.72 -18.04
CA ALA A 518 28.28 2.12 -17.65
C ALA A 518 27.17 1.25 -18.28
N GLY A 519 27.55 0.12 -18.89
CA GLY A 519 26.65 -0.83 -19.52
C GLY A 519 25.98 -0.34 -20.81
N PRO A 520 25.11 -1.18 -21.40
CA PRO A 520 24.61 -0.98 -22.73
C PRO A 520 23.50 0.06 -22.86
N ARG A 521 23.46 0.70 -24.03
CA ARG A 521 22.30 1.47 -24.49
C ARG A 521 21.91 1.07 -25.91
N PHE A 522 20.67 0.57 -26.08
CA PHE A 522 20.12 0.20 -27.38
C PHE A 522 18.81 0.94 -27.66
N GLY A 523 18.88 1.98 -28.50
CA GLY A 523 17.76 2.90 -28.72
C GLY A 523 17.30 3.51 -27.40
N ASP A 524 16.04 3.29 -27.05
CA ASP A 524 15.45 3.69 -25.79
C ASP A 524 15.91 2.88 -24.57
N ALA A 525 16.40 1.66 -24.76
CA ALA A 525 16.77 0.78 -23.66
C ALA A 525 18.16 1.15 -23.12
N ASP A 526 18.19 2.16 -22.25
CA ASP A 526 19.37 2.59 -21.50
C ASP A 526 19.49 1.81 -20.19
N VAL A 527 20.45 0.89 -20.11
CA VAL A 527 20.72 0.10 -18.90
C VAL A 527 21.43 0.93 -17.84
N GLY A 528 22.17 1.97 -18.24
CA GLY A 528 22.74 2.98 -17.34
C GLY A 528 21.66 3.64 -16.48
N GLU A 529 20.59 4.11 -17.12
CA GLU A 529 19.44 4.75 -16.46
C GLU A 529 18.63 3.76 -15.62
N ARG A 530 18.35 2.55 -16.15
CA ARG A 530 17.39 1.61 -15.55
C ARG A 530 17.99 0.68 -14.50
N VAL A 531 19.31 0.46 -14.55
CA VAL A 531 19.98 -0.55 -13.73
C VAL A 531 21.17 0.06 -13.00
N VAL A 532 22.13 0.64 -13.70
CA VAL A 532 23.38 1.12 -13.07
C VAL A 532 23.10 2.24 -12.09
N LEU A 533 22.48 3.33 -12.52
CA LEU A 533 22.19 4.50 -11.68
C LEU A 533 21.34 4.15 -10.43
N PRO A 534 20.20 3.42 -10.55
CA PRO A 534 19.42 3.00 -9.39
C PRO A 534 20.22 2.09 -8.44
N THR A 535 21.06 1.20 -8.99
CA THR A 535 21.89 0.29 -8.17
C THR A 535 22.98 1.06 -7.43
N LEU A 536 23.64 2.03 -8.06
CA LEU A 536 24.62 2.92 -7.41
C LEU A 536 23.99 3.67 -6.22
N ARG A 537 22.81 4.28 -6.43
CA ARG A 537 22.07 4.95 -5.35
C ARG A 537 21.72 4.00 -4.22
N LYS A 538 21.26 2.78 -4.55
CA LYS A 538 20.92 1.72 -3.57
C LYS A 538 22.15 1.19 -2.83
N LEU A 539 23.32 1.17 -3.44
CA LEU A 539 24.59 0.89 -2.75
C LEU A 539 25.08 2.09 -1.90
N GLY A 540 24.35 3.21 -1.92
CA GLY A 540 24.64 4.40 -1.11
C GLY A 540 25.69 5.32 -1.72
N VAL A 541 26.01 5.16 -3.01
CA VAL A 541 26.89 6.03 -3.79
C VAL A 541 26.17 7.36 -4.06
N ARG A 542 26.74 8.47 -3.61
CA ARG A 542 26.16 9.82 -3.75
C ARG A 542 26.76 10.61 -4.92
N GLY A 543 27.93 10.21 -5.37
CA GLY A 543 28.68 10.78 -6.48
C GLY A 543 29.80 9.83 -6.86
N LEU A 544 30.41 10.08 -8.01
CA LEU A 544 31.53 9.31 -8.54
C LEU A 544 32.76 10.22 -8.58
N ASP A 545 33.85 9.76 -8.00
CA ASP A 545 35.14 10.44 -8.08
C ASP A 545 35.75 10.25 -9.47
N LEU A 546 35.57 9.06 -10.05
CA LEU A 546 36.00 8.74 -11.39
C LEU A 546 35.00 7.83 -12.11
N MET A 547 34.66 8.20 -13.34
CA MET A 547 34.04 7.29 -14.31
C MET A 547 35.08 6.96 -15.37
N LEU A 548 35.51 5.70 -15.41
CA LEU A 548 36.48 5.20 -16.37
C LEU A 548 35.73 4.38 -17.41
N LEU A 549 35.73 4.85 -18.66
CA LEU A 549 35.15 4.14 -19.78
C LEU A 549 36.27 3.41 -20.52
N SER A 550 36.18 2.10 -20.66
CA SER A 550 37.19 1.31 -21.36
C SER A 550 37.35 1.83 -22.78
N HIS A 551 36.26 1.89 -23.55
CA HIS A 551 36.18 2.40 -24.91
C HIS A 551 34.78 2.97 -25.20
N ALA A 552 34.52 3.41 -26.44
CA ALA A 552 33.32 4.18 -26.77
C ALA A 552 32.10 3.35 -27.21
N ASP A 553 32.22 2.01 -27.25
CA ASP A 553 31.15 1.17 -27.77
C ASP A 553 29.90 1.19 -26.88
N ALA A 554 28.76 0.98 -27.53
CA ALA A 554 27.45 1.20 -26.92
C ALA A 554 27.13 0.24 -25.77
N ASP A 555 27.77 -0.93 -25.69
CA ASP A 555 27.64 -1.93 -24.63
C ASP A 555 28.51 -1.66 -23.39
N HIS A 556 29.43 -0.70 -23.49
CA HIS A 556 30.29 -0.24 -22.40
C HIS A 556 29.97 1.21 -21.98
N ALA A 557 30.02 2.15 -22.92
CA ALA A 557 29.82 3.57 -22.66
C ALA A 557 28.38 4.05 -22.86
N GLY A 558 27.49 3.20 -23.39
CA GLY A 558 26.13 3.60 -23.76
C GLY A 558 25.32 4.24 -22.62
N GLY A 559 25.46 3.70 -21.40
CA GLY A 559 24.77 4.22 -20.21
C GLY A 559 25.45 5.42 -19.52
N ALA A 560 26.64 5.85 -19.98
CA ALA A 560 27.48 6.80 -19.24
C ALA A 560 26.82 8.17 -19.06
N GLN A 561 26.15 8.67 -20.09
CA GLN A 561 25.48 9.97 -20.04
C GLN A 561 24.32 9.97 -19.02
N ALA A 562 23.55 8.88 -18.97
CA ALA A 562 22.47 8.74 -17.99
C ALA A 562 23.01 8.74 -16.56
N VAL A 563 24.13 8.05 -16.32
CA VAL A 563 24.79 8.06 -15.00
C VAL A 563 25.31 9.45 -14.65
N ARG A 564 26.02 10.15 -15.55
CA ARG A 564 26.53 11.51 -15.31
C ARG A 564 25.43 12.53 -15.05
N ASN A 565 24.29 12.41 -15.74
CA ASN A 565 23.13 13.27 -15.52
C ASN A 565 22.48 13.00 -14.15
N GLY A 566 22.52 11.75 -13.66
CA GLY A 566 21.86 11.32 -12.44
C GLY A 566 22.71 11.33 -11.17
N LEU A 567 24.04 11.37 -11.30
CA LEU A 567 25.04 11.37 -10.23
C LEU A 567 26.19 12.32 -10.57
N ALA A 568 26.51 13.23 -9.64
CA ALA A 568 27.66 14.11 -9.78
C ALA A 568 28.94 13.28 -9.97
N THR A 569 29.63 13.50 -11.08
CA THR A 569 30.85 12.79 -11.47
C THR A 569 31.98 13.81 -11.59
N LEU A 570 33.05 13.66 -10.79
CA LEU A 570 34.13 14.65 -10.72
C LEU A 570 35.07 14.58 -11.94
N ARG A 571 35.40 13.37 -12.39
CA ARG A 571 36.28 13.14 -13.53
C ARG A 571 35.75 11.99 -14.38
N VAL A 572 35.82 12.14 -15.71
CA VAL A 572 35.55 11.07 -16.67
C VAL A 572 36.82 10.87 -17.49
N ILE A 573 37.30 9.63 -17.62
CA ILE A 573 38.39 9.28 -18.53
C ILE A 573 37.95 8.15 -19.44
N SER A 574 38.51 8.11 -20.65
CA SER A 574 38.19 7.08 -21.62
C SER A 574 39.42 6.62 -22.41
N GLY A 575 39.41 5.36 -22.82
CA GLY A 575 40.33 4.85 -23.83
C GLY A 575 40.10 5.48 -25.22
N ASP A 576 38.87 5.87 -25.54
CA ASP A 576 38.50 6.53 -26.81
C ASP A 576 37.62 7.78 -26.58
N PRO A 577 38.18 8.86 -25.98
CA PRO A 577 37.40 10.04 -25.59
C PRO A 577 36.81 10.79 -26.78
N ALA A 578 37.46 10.76 -27.95
CA ALA A 578 37.02 11.47 -29.15
C ALA A 578 35.73 10.89 -29.75
N ALA A 579 35.45 9.61 -29.51
CA ALA A 579 34.24 8.93 -29.99
C ALA A 579 33.05 9.06 -29.02
N LEU A 580 33.26 9.65 -27.83
CA LEU A 580 32.23 9.84 -26.82
C LEU A 580 31.47 11.17 -26.98
N PRO A 581 30.23 11.27 -26.47
CA PRO A 581 29.48 12.53 -26.43
C PRO A 581 30.25 13.64 -25.70
N VAL A 582 30.28 14.85 -26.28
CA VAL A 582 30.96 16.03 -25.70
C VAL A 582 30.44 16.35 -24.29
N ALA A 583 29.17 16.10 -24.02
CA ALA A 583 28.54 16.30 -22.71
C ALA A 583 29.15 15.43 -21.58
N LEU A 584 29.90 14.37 -21.93
CA LEU A 584 30.65 13.56 -20.96
C LEU A 584 31.99 14.17 -20.57
N GLU A 585 32.49 15.19 -21.29
CA GLU A 585 33.78 15.85 -21.04
C GLU A 585 34.91 14.85 -20.70
N ALA A 586 34.99 13.75 -21.44
CA ALA A 586 35.90 12.65 -21.15
C ALA A 586 37.35 13.02 -21.49
N GLY A 587 38.24 12.92 -20.51
CA GLY A 587 39.69 13.02 -20.72
C GLY A 587 40.29 11.75 -21.33
N ALA A 588 41.52 11.84 -21.82
CA ALA A 588 42.25 10.68 -22.31
C ALA A 588 42.73 9.79 -21.16
N CYS A 589 42.68 8.48 -21.37
CA CYS A 589 43.36 7.49 -20.54
C CYS A 589 44.84 7.41 -20.93
N ASP A 590 45.70 8.02 -20.11
CA ASP A 590 47.14 8.06 -20.32
C ASP A 590 47.82 6.84 -19.67
N SER A 591 48.52 6.04 -20.48
CA SER A 591 49.14 4.80 -20.02
C SER A 591 50.21 5.07 -18.96
N GLY A 592 50.08 4.44 -17.79
CA GLY A 592 50.98 4.62 -16.64
C GLY A 592 50.57 5.71 -15.67
N GLU A 593 49.42 6.36 -15.87
CA GLU A 593 48.82 7.17 -14.82
C GLU A 593 48.50 6.27 -13.60
N GLN A 594 48.93 6.71 -12.42
CA GLN A 594 48.79 5.99 -11.15
C GLN A 594 48.27 6.94 -10.08
N TRP A 595 47.41 6.44 -9.21
CA TRP A 595 46.93 7.16 -8.03
C TRP A 595 46.65 6.22 -6.88
N GLU A 596 46.49 6.77 -5.68
CA GLU A 596 46.16 6.01 -4.47
C GLU A 596 44.99 6.65 -3.74
N TRP A 597 44.01 5.84 -3.35
CA TRP A 597 42.88 6.25 -2.52
C TRP A 597 42.75 5.33 -1.33
N ASP A 598 42.77 5.90 -0.12
CA ASP A 598 42.54 5.18 1.13
C ASP A 598 43.44 3.94 1.32
N GLY A 599 44.67 3.94 0.79
CA GLY A 599 45.58 2.78 0.82
C GLY A 599 45.35 1.74 -0.28
N VAL A 600 44.54 2.05 -1.29
CA VAL A 600 44.30 1.24 -2.49
C VAL A 600 44.96 1.93 -3.68
N ARG A 601 45.84 1.23 -4.39
CA ARG A 601 46.57 1.76 -5.55
C ARG A 601 45.85 1.40 -6.85
N PHE A 602 45.79 2.36 -7.75
CA PHE A 602 45.20 2.21 -9.08
C PHE A 602 46.24 2.58 -10.15
N GLU A 603 46.23 1.85 -11.25
CA GLU A 603 47.07 2.12 -12.42
C GLU A 603 46.28 1.85 -13.70
N VAL A 604 46.40 2.74 -14.69
CA VAL A 604 45.79 2.53 -16.01
C VAL A 604 46.82 2.21 -17.08
N TRP A 605 46.44 1.37 -18.04
CA TRP A 605 47.22 1.05 -19.23
C TRP A 605 46.34 1.16 -20.47
N LYS A 606 46.94 1.62 -21.57
CA LYS A 606 46.34 1.63 -22.90
C LYS A 606 47.41 1.23 -23.91
N TRP A 607 47.02 0.45 -24.92
CA TRP A 607 47.93 0.10 -26.01
C TRP A 607 48.18 1.32 -26.91
N SER A 608 49.45 1.72 -27.05
CA SER A 608 49.85 2.90 -27.82
C SER A 608 49.63 2.75 -29.33
N SER A 609 49.58 1.52 -29.83
CA SER A 609 49.39 1.20 -31.26
C SER A 609 47.95 0.80 -31.60
N ALA A 610 46.99 1.07 -30.71
CA ALA A 610 45.59 0.76 -30.92
C ALA A 610 44.99 1.53 -32.12
N LEU A 611 44.38 0.80 -33.05
CA LEU A 611 43.69 1.35 -34.22
C LEU A 611 42.17 1.22 -34.09
N GLU A 612 41.70 0.07 -33.59
CA GLU A 612 40.28 -0.26 -33.44
C GLU A 612 39.73 0.16 -32.07
N SER A 613 38.39 0.27 -31.95
CA SER A 613 37.73 0.70 -30.70
C SER A 613 38.10 -0.19 -29.52
N ASN A 614 37.98 -1.50 -29.69
CA ASN A 614 38.33 -2.52 -28.70
C ASN A 614 39.78 -2.43 -28.21
N GLN A 615 40.72 -2.26 -29.16
CA GLN A 615 42.15 -2.09 -28.87
C GLN A 615 42.45 -0.84 -28.03
N LYS A 616 41.63 0.20 -28.15
CA LYS A 616 41.79 1.44 -27.38
C LYS A 616 41.33 1.31 -25.93
N SER A 617 40.81 0.15 -25.51
CA SER A 617 40.34 -0.10 -24.15
C SER A 617 41.34 0.37 -23.09
N CYS A 618 40.87 1.21 -22.18
CA CYS A 618 41.60 1.64 -20.99
C CYS A 618 41.54 0.51 -19.92
N VAL A 619 42.65 -0.20 -19.76
CA VAL A 619 42.79 -1.28 -18.77
C VAL A 619 43.07 -0.67 -17.40
N LEU A 620 42.39 -1.15 -16.35
CA LEU A 620 42.57 -0.70 -14.97
C LEU A 620 43.09 -1.83 -14.10
N LEU A 621 44.23 -1.59 -13.44
CA LEU A 621 44.77 -2.43 -12.38
C LEU A 621 44.44 -1.81 -11.01
N VAL A 622 43.86 -2.61 -10.12
CA VAL A 622 43.53 -2.22 -8.73
C VAL A 622 44.29 -3.12 -7.77
N GLU A 623 45.12 -2.54 -6.90
CA GLU A 623 45.88 -3.25 -5.87
C GLU A 623 45.39 -2.84 -4.47
N ALA A 624 44.82 -3.79 -3.73
CA ALA A 624 44.24 -3.58 -2.41
C ALA A 624 44.64 -4.70 -1.46
N ASN A 625 45.31 -4.36 -0.35
CA ASN A 625 45.72 -5.30 0.69
C ASN A 625 46.53 -6.52 0.16
N GLY A 626 47.38 -6.30 -0.84
CA GLY A 626 48.22 -7.33 -1.46
C GLY A 626 47.52 -8.21 -2.50
N GLU A 627 46.24 -7.97 -2.79
CA GLU A 627 45.50 -8.58 -3.91
C GLU A 627 45.39 -7.60 -5.07
N ARG A 628 45.37 -8.13 -6.30
CA ARG A 628 45.28 -7.39 -7.55
C ARG A 628 44.06 -7.85 -8.36
N LEU A 629 43.35 -6.87 -8.88
CA LEU A 629 42.24 -7.01 -9.82
C LEU A 629 42.57 -6.28 -11.11
N LEU A 630 42.44 -6.97 -12.24
CA LEU A 630 42.63 -6.39 -13.57
C LEU A 630 41.28 -6.33 -14.31
N LEU A 631 40.89 -5.12 -14.71
CA LEU A 631 39.72 -4.84 -15.54
C LEU A 631 40.20 -4.44 -16.94
N THR A 632 39.96 -5.31 -17.91
CA THR A 632 40.60 -5.21 -19.23
C THR A 632 39.75 -4.53 -20.30
N GLY A 633 38.46 -4.32 -20.05
CA GLY A 633 37.51 -3.94 -21.10
C GLY A 633 37.52 -5.00 -22.20
N ASP A 634 37.51 -4.56 -23.45
CA ASP A 634 37.42 -5.43 -24.62
C ASP A 634 38.72 -5.44 -25.43
N ILE A 635 39.88 -5.38 -24.76
CA ILE A 635 41.16 -5.58 -25.45
C ILE A 635 41.14 -6.86 -26.28
N ASP A 636 41.63 -6.78 -27.51
CA ASP A 636 41.74 -7.92 -28.41
C ASP A 636 43.03 -8.71 -28.15
N THR A 637 43.20 -9.85 -28.84
CA THR A 637 44.39 -10.69 -28.69
C THR A 637 45.72 -9.98 -28.99
N HIS A 638 45.73 -8.89 -29.78
CA HIS A 638 46.94 -8.10 -30.04
C HIS A 638 47.30 -7.20 -28.86
N ALA A 639 46.33 -6.47 -28.33
CA ALA A 639 46.48 -5.65 -27.13
C ALA A 639 46.79 -6.52 -25.90
N GLU A 640 46.16 -7.69 -25.77
CA GLU A 640 46.47 -8.65 -24.71
C GLU A 640 47.95 -9.08 -24.74
N ARG A 641 48.50 -9.44 -25.90
CA ARG A 641 49.94 -9.80 -26.02
C ARG A 641 50.84 -8.63 -25.67
N ALA A 642 50.50 -7.43 -26.13
CA ALA A 642 51.26 -6.22 -25.81
C ALA A 642 51.25 -5.92 -24.30
N LEU A 643 50.17 -6.26 -23.59
CA LEU A 643 50.09 -6.15 -22.13
C LEU A 643 50.99 -7.19 -21.43
N LEU A 644 51.05 -8.43 -21.94
CA LEU A 644 51.91 -9.50 -21.41
C LEU A 644 53.40 -9.26 -21.64
N ASP A 645 53.76 -8.74 -22.80
CA ASP A 645 55.16 -8.46 -23.13
C ASP A 645 55.68 -7.22 -22.37
N GLY A 646 54.78 -6.47 -21.73
CA GLY A 646 55.08 -5.29 -20.95
C GLY A 646 55.40 -5.57 -19.47
N PRO A 647 55.94 -4.57 -18.75
CA PRO A 647 56.27 -4.68 -17.32
C PRO A 647 55.03 -4.83 -16.41
N ARG A 648 53.82 -4.73 -16.97
CA ARG A 648 52.53 -4.82 -16.27
C ARG A 648 51.93 -6.24 -16.30
N ALA A 649 52.65 -7.21 -16.86
CA ALA A 649 52.35 -8.64 -16.77
C ALA A 649 52.65 -9.17 -15.35
N VAL A 650 51.91 -8.66 -14.37
CA VAL A 650 52.09 -9.00 -12.96
C VAL A 650 51.13 -10.13 -12.56
N PRO A 651 51.53 -11.00 -11.61
CA PRO A 651 50.59 -11.97 -11.04
C PRO A 651 49.36 -11.26 -10.48
N THR A 652 48.17 -11.68 -10.92
CA THR A 652 46.88 -11.05 -10.63
C THR A 652 45.92 -12.11 -10.12
N GLN A 653 45.28 -11.88 -8.98
CA GLN A 653 44.36 -12.85 -8.36
C GLN A 653 42.97 -12.82 -9.01
N TRP A 654 42.54 -11.65 -9.49
CA TRP A 654 41.22 -11.45 -10.08
C TRP A 654 41.35 -10.83 -11.46
N LEU A 655 40.71 -11.44 -12.47
CA LEU A 655 40.69 -10.95 -13.84
C LEU A 655 39.23 -10.87 -14.33
N ALA A 656 38.83 -9.70 -14.83
CA ALA A 656 37.66 -9.60 -15.69
C ALA A 656 38.07 -10.05 -17.09
N ALA A 657 37.43 -11.09 -17.61
CA ALA A 657 37.78 -11.61 -18.93
C ALA A 657 37.51 -10.56 -20.01
N PRO A 658 38.45 -10.32 -20.94
CA PRO A 658 38.23 -9.42 -22.05
C PRO A 658 37.11 -9.91 -22.95
N HIS A 659 36.43 -8.95 -23.61
CA HIS A 659 35.40 -9.21 -24.61
C HIS A 659 34.26 -10.12 -24.09
N HIS A 660 33.89 -9.94 -22.82
CA HIS A 660 32.82 -10.73 -22.16
C HIS A 660 33.08 -12.25 -22.23
N GLY A 661 34.35 -12.67 -22.28
CA GLY A 661 34.76 -14.07 -22.38
C GLY A 661 34.29 -14.80 -23.65
N GLY A 662 33.92 -14.08 -24.70
CA GLY A 662 33.56 -14.64 -26.00
C GLY A 662 34.78 -15.17 -26.78
N PRO A 663 34.59 -16.12 -27.70
CA PRO A 663 35.64 -16.50 -28.63
C PRO A 663 35.92 -15.36 -29.61
N ASP A 664 37.15 -14.84 -29.58
CA ASP A 664 37.66 -13.88 -30.57
C ASP A 664 37.66 -14.56 -31.97
N PRO A 665 37.11 -13.96 -33.05
CA PRO A 665 37.13 -14.54 -34.39
C PRO A 665 38.53 -14.95 -34.89
N VAL A 666 39.58 -14.36 -34.33
CA VAL A 666 40.98 -14.62 -34.66
C VAL A 666 41.55 -15.82 -33.88
N ALA A 667 40.94 -16.22 -32.76
CA ALA A 667 41.41 -17.27 -31.89
C ALA A 667 40.32 -18.34 -31.66
N GLY A 668 40.25 -19.31 -32.58
CA GLY A 668 39.48 -20.56 -32.42
C GLY A 668 40.00 -21.50 -31.32
N ARG A 669 40.52 -20.98 -30.20
CA ARG A 669 40.90 -21.72 -29.00
C ARG A 669 40.53 -20.91 -27.77
N ALA A 670 39.95 -21.58 -26.78
CA ALA A 670 39.78 -21.02 -25.43
C ALA A 670 41.11 -20.38 -24.96
N PRO A 671 41.06 -19.26 -24.22
CA PRO A 671 42.26 -18.54 -23.86
C PRO A 671 43.19 -19.47 -23.04
N SER A 672 44.35 -19.82 -23.60
CA SER A 672 45.45 -20.53 -22.92
C SER A 672 46.13 -19.72 -21.81
N TRP A 673 45.46 -18.69 -21.29
CA TRP A 673 45.96 -17.65 -20.39
C TRP A 673 45.88 -18.06 -18.91
N GLN A 674 45.12 -19.10 -18.59
CA GLN A 674 44.97 -19.63 -17.22
C GLN A 674 46.27 -20.23 -16.63
N SER A 675 47.30 -20.44 -17.45
CA SER A 675 48.55 -21.09 -17.01
C SER A 675 49.67 -20.14 -16.57
N GLN A 676 49.55 -18.83 -16.84
CA GLN A 676 50.60 -17.84 -16.52
C GLN A 676 50.23 -16.84 -15.44
N PHE A 677 48.96 -16.74 -15.06
CA PHE A 677 48.54 -16.00 -13.89
C PHE A 677 48.06 -16.98 -12.81
N ILE A 678 48.49 -16.77 -11.56
CA ILE A 678 47.83 -17.38 -10.41
C ILE A 678 46.53 -16.59 -10.19
N VAL A 679 45.50 -16.90 -10.98
CA VAL A 679 44.16 -16.30 -10.87
C VAL A 679 43.31 -17.22 -9.99
N ASP A 680 43.06 -16.80 -8.75
CA ASP A 680 42.18 -17.52 -7.82
C ASP A 680 40.69 -17.40 -8.24
N GLY A 681 40.33 -16.48 -9.15
CA GLY A 681 38.99 -16.40 -9.76
C GLY A 681 38.89 -15.50 -11.01
N VAL A 682 38.29 -16.04 -12.09
CA VAL A 682 37.94 -15.30 -13.31
C VAL A 682 36.46 -14.92 -13.27
N ALA A 683 36.15 -13.64 -13.44
CA ALA A 683 34.78 -13.17 -13.61
C ALA A 683 34.47 -12.96 -15.10
N VAL A 684 33.48 -13.69 -15.61
CA VAL A 684 33.03 -13.59 -17.02
C VAL A 684 31.65 -12.96 -17.06
N ALA A 685 31.52 -11.78 -17.69
CA ALA A 685 30.22 -11.25 -18.12
C ALA A 685 29.76 -12.10 -19.33
N PRO A 686 28.59 -12.73 -19.33
CA PRO A 686 28.21 -13.63 -20.41
C PRO A 686 27.84 -12.88 -21.70
N GLN A 687 28.42 -13.28 -22.83
CA GLN A 687 27.82 -13.05 -24.15
C GLN A 687 26.61 -13.98 -24.33
N ALA A 688 25.43 -13.42 -24.66
CA ALA A 688 24.34 -14.24 -25.16
C ALA A 688 24.62 -14.66 -26.62
N ALA A 689 25.48 -15.67 -26.82
CA ALA A 689 25.63 -16.37 -28.10
C ALA A 689 25.84 -17.88 -27.90
N PHE A 690 24.86 -18.65 -28.38
CA PHE A 690 24.84 -20.07 -28.76
C PHE A 690 25.90 -21.03 -28.17
N GLY A 691 25.46 -21.99 -27.35
CA GLY A 691 26.17 -23.26 -27.11
C GLY A 691 25.98 -23.89 -25.72
N ILE A 692 24.99 -24.78 -25.61
CA ILE A 692 24.88 -26.02 -24.78
C ILE A 692 26.00 -26.20 -23.72
N ASP A 693 25.72 -26.31 -22.41
CA ASP A 693 25.19 -27.54 -21.75
C ASP A 693 24.42 -27.31 -20.41
N LEU A 694 23.43 -28.16 -20.15
CA LEU A 694 22.63 -28.34 -18.89
C LEU A 694 23.06 -29.67 -18.21
N PRO A 695 22.66 -30.14 -16.99
CA PRO A 695 21.89 -29.59 -15.85
C PRO A 695 22.54 -29.81 -14.41
N ARG A 696 21.87 -29.23 -13.37
CA ARG A 696 21.99 -29.24 -11.85
C ARG A 696 22.36 -30.62 -11.19
N PRO A 697 22.76 -30.80 -9.87
CA PRO A 697 22.55 -30.01 -8.63
C PRO A 697 23.70 -30.01 -7.56
N ARG A 698 23.53 -29.28 -6.43
CA ARG A 698 24.30 -29.31 -5.15
C ARG A 698 25.83 -29.49 -5.24
N GLN A 699 26.60 -28.43 -4.96
CA GLN A 699 27.88 -28.59 -4.27
C GLN A 699 28.16 -27.45 -3.31
N ARG A 700 28.23 -27.82 -2.02
CA ARG A 700 28.84 -27.05 -0.95
C ARG A 700 30.35 -27.20 -1.17
N ILE A 701 31.04 -26.15 -1.61
CA ILE A 701 32.50 -26.20 -1.78
C ILE A 701 33.11 -26.25 -0.38
N ARG A 702 33.48 -27.45 0.08
CA ARG A 702 34.49 -27.62 1.12
C ARG A 702 35.86 -27.41 0.46
N PRO A 703 36.79 -26.70 1.09
CA PRO A 703 38.14 -26.58 0.57
C PRO A 703 38.83 -27.94 0.72
N SER A 704 39.09 -28.63 -0.40
CA SER A 704 40.14 -29.65 -0.46
C SER A 704 41.33 -29.08 -1.21
N ALA A 705 42.49 -29.18 -0.60
CA ALA A 705 43.76 -28.74 -1.17
C ALA A 705 44.09 -29.57 -2.42
N SER A 706 43.81 -29.03 -3.61
CA SER A 706 44.50 -29.28 -4.89
C SER A 706 43.80 -28.45 -5.98
N THR A 707 44.49 -27.40 -6.47
CA THR A 707 44.24 -26.66 -7.74
C THR A 707 42.77 -26.40 -8.10
N GLY A 708 42.23 -25.26 -7.66
CA GLY A 708 40.84 -24.83 -7.88
C GLY A 708 40.68 -23.81 -9.00
N ASP A 709 41.23 -24.08 -10.19
CA ASP A 709 41.24 -23.16 -11.34
C ASP A 709 39.98 -23.34 -12.22
N GLY A 710 38.85 -22.75 -11.83
CA GLY A 710 37.59 -22.80 -12.59
C GLY A 710 37.02 -21.41 -12.89
N PRO A 711 36.59 -21.10 -14.13
CA PRO A 711 35.92 -19.84 -14.46
C PRO A 711 34.58 -19.73 -13.71
N VAL A 712 34.28 -18.55 -13.17
CA VAL A 712 33.03 -18.27 -12.43
C VAL A 712 32.17 -17.31 -13.26
N SER A 713 31.02 -17.80 -13.71
CA SER A 713 30.01 -17.00 -14.44
C SER A 713 29.04 -16.31 -13.47
N THR A 714 28.62 -15.10 -13.81
CA THR A 714 27.63 -14.31 -13.06
C THR A 714 26.18 -14.83 -13.17
N LEU A 715 25.90 -15.88 -13.96
CA LEU A 715 24.54 -16.44 -14.17
C LEU A 715 24.13 -17.58 -13.22
N GLY A 716 25.00 -18.01 -12.30
CA GLY A 716 24.66 -19.06 -11.34
C GLY A 716 23.66 -18.56 -10.30
N HIS A 717 22.44 -19.13 -10.30
CA HIS A 717 21.37 -18.82 -9.32
C HIS A 717 21.92 -18.67 -7.89
N GLY A 718 21.96 -17.43 -7.38
CA GLY A 718 22.14 -17.14 -5.96
C GLY A 718 23.10 -16.02 -5.59
N ASP A 719 24.15 -15.71 -6.36
CA ASP A 719 25.24 -14.87 -5.83
C ASP A 719 25.70 -13.74 -6.77
N LEU A 720 25.27 -12.50 -6.48
CA LEU A 720 26.10 -11.32 -6.71
C LEU A 720 27.33 -11.44 -5.81
N ARG A 721 28.53 -11.51 -6.40
CA ARG A 721 29.75 -11.66 -5.60
C ARG A 721 30.26 -10.32 -5.11
N GLN A 722 30.13 -10.11 -3.81
CA GLN A 722 30.95 -9.16 -3.08
C GLN A 722 32.33 -9.80 -2.82
N CYS A 723 33.30 -9.55 -3.69
CA CYS A 723 34.69 -9.89 -3.36
C CYS A 723 35.23 -8.86 -2.36
N ARG A 724 35.47 -9.29 -1.12
CA ARG A 724 36.29 -8.56 -0.15
C ARG A 724 37.69 -9.16 -0.21
N THR A 725 38.69 -8.37 -0.59
CA THR A 725 40.09 -8.81 -0.50
C THR A 725 40.46 -9.02 0.97
N GLY A 726 40.99 -10.20 1.34
CA GLY A 726 41.33 -10.54 2.72
C GLY A 726 41.46 -12.03 3.06
N ARG A 727 42.68 -12.46 3.42
CA ARG A 727 42.93 -13.71 4.15
C ARG A 727 42.39 -13.63 5.58
N HIS A 728 41.52 -14.55 5.96
CA HIS A 728 41.22 -14.83 7.36
C HIS A 728 42.36 -15.65 7.97
N SER A 729 43.12 -15.05 8.90
CA SER A 729 44.01 -15.80 9.79
C SER A 729 43.17 -16.48 10.87
N SER A 730 43.05 -17.81 10.80
CA SER A 730 42.55 -18.63 11.88
C SER A 730 43.63 -18.72 12.97
N ALA A 731 43.53 -17.88 14.00
CA ALA A 731 44.28 -18.08 15.23
C ALA A 731 43.54 -19.06 16.14
N THR A 732 43.91 -20.34 16.04
CA THR A 732 43.63 -21.35 17.05
C THR A 732 44.43 -21.03 18.32
N GLY A 733 43.75 -20.56 19.36
CA GLY A 733 44.30 -20.44 20.71
C GLY A 733 43.43 -21.23 21.68
N GLY A 734 43.82 -22.47 21.95
CA GLY A 734 43.19 -23.28 22.99
C GLY A 734 43.68 -22.84 24.37
N LEU A 735 42.76 -22.73 25.33
CA LEU A 735 43.05 -22.80 26.76
C LEU A 735 41.89 -23.55 27.45
N ARG A 736 42.26 -24.70 28.02
CA ARG A 736 41.47 -25.56 28.90
C ARG A 736 41.63 -25.13 30.36
N ALA A 737 40.70 -25.62 31.21
CA ALA A 737 40.67 -25.69 32.68
C ALA A 737 40.20 -24.38 33.38
N ALA A 738 39.40 -24.37 34.44
CA ALA A 738 38.83 -25.35 35.39
C ALA A 738 37.49 -24.72 35.90
N GLY A 739 36.44 -25.40 36.38
CA GLY A 739 36.39 -26.42 37.42
C GLY A 739 36.00 -25.81 38.77
N TYR A 740 34.79 -26.18 39.26
CA TYR A 740 34.29 -26.16 40.65
C TYR A 740 33.46 -24.95 41.19
N PRO A 741 32.56 -25.18 42.20
CA PRO A 741 31.12 -24.95 42.04
C PRO A 741 30.43 -24.22 43.23
N GLY A 742 29.11 -24.03 43.11
CA GLY A 742 28.20 -24.43 44.19
C GLY A 742 27.55 -23.33 45.06
N ARG A 743 26.33 -23.72 45.47
CA ARG A 743 25.48 -23.27 46.59
C ARG A 743 24.58 -22.04 46.36
N THR A 744 23.28 -22.21 46.10
CA THR A 744 22.13 -22.73 46.90
C THR A 744 21.49 -21.70 47.83
N SER A 745 20.27 -21.29 47.48
CA SER A 745 19.07 -21.15 48.35
C SER A 745 17.94 -20.55 47.49
N ALA A 746 17.02 -21.33 46.90
CA ALA A 746 15.84 -21.91 47.54
C ALA A 746 15.01 -20.88 48.32
N LEU A 747 13.94 -20.38 47.70
CA LEU A 747 12.70 -20.08 48.40
C LEU A 747 11.51 -20.29 47.44
N LEU A 748 10.76 -21.34 47.77
CA LEU A 748 9.50 -21.77 47.22
C LEU A 748 8.40 -20.75 47.54
N ALA A 749 7.57 -20.42 46.55
CA ALA A 749 6.13 -20.25 46.75
C ALA A 749 5.39 -20.33 45.39
N ARG A 750 4.70 -21.45 45.17
CA ARG A 750 3.47 -21.49 44.35
C ARG A 750 2.35 -20.81 45.17
N PRO A 751 1.36 -20.15 44.54
CA PRO A 751 0.12 -20.85 44.19
C PRO A 751 -0.43 -20.42 42.80
N ALA A 752 -0.90 -21.36 41.99
CA ALA A 752 -2.31 -21.72 41.81
C ALA A 752 -3.06 -20.85 40.78
N VAL A 753 -3.58 -21.56 39.78
CA VAL A 753 -4.53 -21.14 38.75
C VAL A 753 -5.90 -20.90 39.39
N CYS A 754 -6.51 -19.73 39.19
CA CYS A 754 -7.96 -19.56 38.95
C CYS A 754 -8.32 -18.09 38.68
N GLY A 755 -9.32 -17.82 37.82
CA GLY A 755 -10.24 -16.69 38.02
C GLY A 755 -10.17 -15.51 37.05
N ALA A 756 -11.26 -15.32 36.32
CA ALA A 756 -11.57 -14.18 35.45
C ALA A 756 -12.06 -12.94 36.25
N MET A 757 -12.25 -11.83 35.52
CA MET A 757 -13.01 -10.61 35.89
C MET A 757 -12.44 -9.72 37.00
N SER A 758 -12.03 -8.50 36.62
CA SER A 758 -12.58 -7.23 37.17
C SER A 758 -11.75 -6.04 36.71
N ARG A 759 -12.28 -5.32 35.72
CA ARG A 759 -11.94 -3.93 35.40
C ARG A 759 -12.86 -3.05 36.25
N THR A 760 -12.39 -2.60 37.40
CA THR A 760 -12.96 -1.44 38.11
C THR A 760 -12.04 -1.15 39.27
N LEU A 761 -11.06 -0.25 39.11
CA LEU A 761 -10.38 0.47 40.21
C LEU A 761 -9.34 1.49 39.68
N THR A 762 -9.63 2.16 38.57
CA THR A 762 -8.82 3.29 38.06
C THR A 762 -9.68 4.52 37.74
N GLN A 763 -10.74 4.75 38.53
CA GLN A 763 -11.53 6.00 38.49
C GLN A 763 -11.64 6.70 39.85
N VAL A 764 -11.19 6.09 40.94
CA VAL A 764 -11.34 6.67 42.30
C VAL A 764 -10.14 7.56 42.71
N ALA A 765 -9.00 7.48 42.03
CA ALA A 765 -7.82 8.29 42.38
C ALA A 765 -7.85 9.73 41.84
N PHE A 766 -8.59 10.01 40.75
CA PHE A 766 -8.66 11.36 40.16
C PHE A 766 -9.61 12.29 40.94
N TRP A 767 -10.66 11.74 41.58
CA TRP A 767 -11.67 12.52 42.30
C TRP A 767 -11.23 13.00 43.70
N ARG A 768 -10.15 12.45 44.28
CA ARG A 768 -9.61 12.93 45.56
C ARG A 768 -8.68 14.14 45.43
N SER A 769 -8.07 14.38 44.26
CA SER A 769 -7.20 15.56 44.03
C SER A 769 -7.97 16.82 43.64
N TYR A 770 -9.20 16.70 43.12
CA TYR A 770 -10.02 17.85 42.72
C TYR A 770 -10.74 18.53 43.90
N ARG A 771 -10.74 17.90 45.09
CA ARG A 771 -11.35 18.43 46.32
C ARG A 771 -10.46 19.36 47.14
N ARG A 772 -9.22 19.64 46.72
CA ARG A 772 -8.27 20.50 47.46
C ARG A 772 -7.78 21.76 46.73
N GLY A 773 -8.23 22.01 45.50
CA GLY A 773 -7.94 23.25 44.78
C GLY A 773 -9.14 24.19 44.81
N GLY A 774 -9.27 25.00 45.85
CA GLY A 774 -10.31 26.02 45.96
C GLY A 774 -10.08 27.16 44.98
N ALA A 775 -10.82 27.16 43.86
CA ALA A 775 -11.25 28.38 43.21
C ALA A 775 -12.77 28.48 43.47
N SER A 776 -13.20 29.49 44.22
CA SER A 776 -14.60 29.61 44.62
C SER A 776 -15.48 29.81 43.38
N MET A 777 -16.58 29.05 43.31
CA MET A 777 -17.61 29.15 42.27
C MET A 777 -18.19 30.58 42.16
N ALA A 778 -18.08 31.37 43.24
CA ALA A 778 -18.43 32.79 43.29
C ALA A 778 -17.58 33.66 42.34
N SER A 779 -16.29 33.39 42.16
CA SER A 779 -15.43 34.15 41.24
C SER A 779 -15.78 33.94 39.77
N LEU A 780 -16.25 32.74 39.43
CA LEU A 780 -16.71 32.42 38.07
C LEU A 780 -18.11 33.02 37.83
N TYR A 781 -18.96 33.03 38.86
CA TYR A 781 -20.29 33.64 38.79
C TYR A 781 -20.20 35.16 38.65
N ASP A 782 -19.34 35.84 39.41
CA ASP A 782 -19.13 37.30 39.29
C ASP A 782 -18.53 37.70 37.94
N LYS A 783 -17.61 36.90 37.39
CA LYS A 783 -17.02 37.17 36.06
C LYS A 783 -18.00 36.94 34.91
N VAL A 784 -18.92 35.97 35.06
CA VAL A 784 -19.99 35.74 34.08
C VAL A 784 -21.10 36.78 34.25
N ALA A 785 -21.44 37.18 35.48
CA ALA A 785 -22.44 38.21 35.75
C ALA A 785 -22.00 39.59 35.24
N HIS A 786 -20.75 40.01 35.49
CA HIS A 786 -20.20 41.27 34.96
C HIS A 786 -20.10 41.30 33.42
N PHE A 787 -19.97 40.14 32.75
CA PHE A 787 -20.02 40.06 31.29
C PHE A 787 -21.42 40.37 30.72
N PHE A 788 -22.48 40.17 31.52
CA PHE A 788 -23.88 40.40 31.13
C PHE A 788 -24.48 41.73 31.67
N GLU A 789 -23.71 42.57 32.37
CA GLU A 789 -24.20 43.86 32.93
C GLU A 789 -24.41 44.99 31.90
N GLY A 790 -24.00 44.80 30.64
CA GLY A 790 -24.42 45.67 29.53
C GLY A 790 -25.85 45.33 29.09
N ALA A 791 -26.85 45.86 29.79
CA ALA A 791 -28.26 45.53 29.57
C ALA A 791 -28.79 45.99 28.19
N VAL A 792 -28.53 45.19 27.15
CA VAL A 792 -29.46 45.03 26.04
C VAL A 792 -30.55 44.09 26.55
N THR A 793 -31.78 44.58 26.72
CA THR A 793 -32.87 43.70 27.16
C THR A 793 -33.05 42.55 26.16
N VAL A 794 -33.47 41.35 26.61
CA VAL A 794 -33.74 40.21 25.71
C VAL A 794 -34.65 40.63 24.55
N TRP A 795 -35.57 41.55 24.81
CA TRP A 795 -36.44 42.17 23.81
C TRP A 795 -35.68 42.97 22.74
N GLU A 796 -34.69 43.78 23.13
CA GLU A 796 -33.81 44.49 22.20
C GLU A 796 -32.88 43.54 21.42
N LEU A 797 -32.48 42.40 22.02
CA LEU A 797 -31.73 41.35 21.32
C LEU A 797 -32.59 40.64 20.24
N VAL A 798 -33.87 40.40 20.53
CA VAL A 798 -34.81 39.80 19.58
C VAL A 798 -35.15 40.76 18.45
N LYS A 799 -35.37 42.04 18.75
CA LYS A 799 -35.60 43.08 17.73
C LYS A 799 -34.39 43.26 16.81
N SER A 800 -33.18 43.29 17.38
CA SER A 800 -31.95 43.52 16.61
C SER A 800 -31.54 42.35 15.70
N GLY A 801 -31.88 41.11 16.05
CA GLY A 801 -31.61 39.94 15.20
C GLY A 801 -32.57 39.75 14.00
N GLY A 802 -33.62 40.58 13.89
CA GLY A 802 -34.58 40.52 12.78
C GLY A 802 -35.41 39.23 12.73
N TRP A 803 -36.03 38.94 11.58
CA TRP A 803 -37.01 37.87 11.43
C TRP A 803 -36.48 36.46 11.74
N MET A 804 -35.17 36.23 11.56
CA MET A 804 -34.52 34.95 11.85
C MET A 804 -34.48 34.60 13.34
N MET A 805 -34.74 35.56 14.23
CA MET A 805 -34.85 35.28 15.67
C MET A 805 -36.09 34.45 16.01
N LEU A 806 -37.19 34.59 15.27
CA LEU A 806 -38.44 33.85 15.52
C LEU A 806 -38.25 32.33 15.47
N PRO A 807 -37.70 31.72 14.39
CA PRO A 807 -37.49 30.27 14.35
C PRO A 807 -36.45 29.79 15.38
N ILE A 808 -35.47 30.62 15.75
CA ILE A 808 -34.48 30.29 16.80
C ILE A 808 -35.16 30.23 18.18
N ILE A 809 -36.05 31.18 18.49
CA ILE A 809 -36.81 31.20 19.75
C ILE A 809 -37.78 30.03 19.81
N LEU A 810 -38.50 29.74 18.73
CA LEU A 810 -39.39 28.57 18.66
C LEU A 810 -38.62 27.27 18.88
N SER A 811 -37.43 27.16 18.28
CA SER A 811 -36.52 26.03 18.50
C SER A 811 -36.08 25.92 19.96
N SER A 812 -35.81 27.06 20.63
CA SER A 812 -35.46 27.11 22.05
C SER A 812 -36.60 26.61 22.95
N ILE A 813 -37.83 27.08 22.72
CA ILE A 813 -39.02 26.67 23.50
C ILE A 813 -39.29 25.18 23.30
N ALA A 814 -39.23 24.69 22.06
CA ALA A 814 -39.41 23.28 21.75
C ALA A 814 -38.33 22.41 22.41
N ALA A 815 -37.06 22.83 22.33
CA ALA A 815 -35.96 22.12 22.98
C ALA A 815 -36.15 22.05 24.49
N LEU A 816 -36.49 23.17 25.13
CA LEU A 816 -36.72 23.22 26.58
C LEU A 816 -37.91 22.34 26.99
N GLY A 817 -39.00 22.36 26.22
CA GLY A 817 -40.17 21.51 26.45
C GLY A 817 -39.83 20.02 26.38
N ILE A 818 -39.09 19.59 25.34
CA ILE A 818 -38.64 18.20 25.20
C ILE A 818 -37.70 17.82 26.34
N VAL A 819 -36.75 18.69 26.71
CA VAL A 819 -35.81 18.43 27.81
C VAL A 819 -36.56 18.24 29.13
N ALA A 820 -37.48 19.14 29.48
CA ALA A 820 -38.24 19.04 30.72
C ALA A 820 -39.11 17.77 30.77
N GLU A 821 -39.81 17.46 29.68
CA GLU A 821 -40.67 16.28 29.59
C GLU A 821 -39.85 14.98 29.67
N ARG A 822 -38.74 14.88 28.92
CA ARG A 822 -37.88 13.69 28.92
C ARG A 822 -37.16 13.49 30.26
N LEU A 823 -36.71 14.56 30.91
CA LEU A 823 -36.13 14.46 32.26
C LEU A 823 -37.14 13.95 33.29
N TRP A 824 -38.42 14.26 33.12
CA TRP A 824 -39.49 13.78 34.00
C TRP A 824 -39.89 12.33 33.71
N THR A 825 -39.96 11.94 32.43
CA THR A 825 -40.40 10.60 32.02
C THR A 825 -39.30 9.54 32.14
N LEU A 826 -38.04 9.88 31.91
CA LEU A 826 -36.88 8.98 32.03
C LEU A 826 -36.32 8.86 33.47
N ARG A 827 -37.16 9.08 34.48
CA ARG A 827 -36.78 8.84 35.88
C ARG A 827 -36.83 7.33 36.17
N ALA A 828 -35.77 6.83 36.80
CA ALA A 828 -35.64 5.40 37.10
C ALA A 828 -36.82 4.88 37.93
N SER A 829 -37.32 5.65 38.90
CA SER A 829 -38.49 5.28 39.69
C SER A 829 -39.79 5.06 38.91
N ARG A 830 -39.89 5.60 37.68
CA ARG A 830 -41.04 5.39 36.78
C ARG A 830 -40.80 4.29 35.76
N VAL A 831 -39.57 4.18 35.24
CA VAL A 831 -39.22 3.25 34.15
C VAL A 831 -38.87 1.87 34.71
N THR A 832 -38.04 1.83 35.74
CA THR A 832 -37.52 0.65 36.43
C THR A 832 -37.70 0.80 37.95
N PRO A 833 -38.94 0.70 38.47
CA PRO A 833 -39.18 0.84 39.91
C PRO A 833 -38.38 -0.18 40.71
N GLU A 834 -37.73 0.27 41.79
CA GLU A 834 -37.00 -0.61 42.69
C GLU A 834 -37.97 -1.64 43.31
N HIS A 835 -37.53 -2.89 43.41
CA HIS A 835 -38.29 -4.03 43.95
C HIS A 835 -39.47 -4.55 43.13
N LEU A 836 -39.72 -4.06 41.91
CA LEU A 836 -40.82 -4.57 41.08
C LEU A 836 -40.68 -6.09 40.80
N LEU A 837 -39.48 -6.54 40.42
CA LEU A 837 -39.22 -7.98 40.20
C LEU A 837 -39.42 -8.80 41.48
N GLY A 838 -39.03 -8.26 42.64
CA GLY A 838 -39.22 -8.92 43.93
C GLY A 838 -40.69 -9.09 44.30
N GLN A 839 -41.54 -8.09 44.03
CA GLN A 839 -43.00 -8.19 44.23
C GLN A 839 -43.63 -9.22 43.30
N VAL A 840 -43.23 -9.20 42.03
CA VAL A 840 -43.67 -10.19 41.02
C VAL A 840 -43.28 -11.61 41.44
N TRP A 841 -42.08 -11.79 42.01
CA TRP A 841 -41.63 -13.07 42.52
C TRP A 841 -42.51 -13.61 43.66
N VAL A 842 -42.92 -12.75 44.61
CA VAL A 842 -43.87 -13.13 45.67
C VAL A 842 -45.20 -13.58 45.08
N TRP A 843 -45.73 -12.86 44.07
CA TRP A 843 -46.97 -13.27 43.39
C TRP A 843 -46.87 -14.62 42.69
N ILE A 844 -45.71 -14.94 42.12
CA ILE A 844 -45.44 -16.24 41.49
C ILE A 844 -45.39 -17.35 42.56
N LYS A 845 -44.66 -17.12 43.66
CA LYS A 845 -44.50 -18.07 44.76
C LYS A 845 -45.83 -18.39 45.47
N ASP A 846 -46.63 -17.36 45.71
CA ASP A 846 -47.92 -17.47 46.40
C ASP A 846 -49.07 -17.89 45.46
N LYS A 847 -48.78 -18.20 44.19
CA LYS A 847 -49.74 -18.60 43.14
C LYS A 847 -50.86 -17.57 42.90
N GLN A 848 -50.56 -16.28 43.08
CA GLN A 848 -51.51 -15.18 42.93
C GLN A 848 -51.53 -14.56 41.52
N LEU A 849 -50.73 -15.10 40.58
CA LEU A 849 -50.64 -14.58 39.22
C LEU A 849 -51.89 -14.95 38.40
N ASN A 850 -52.85 -14.04 38.32
CA ASN A 850 -54.05 -14.13 37.47
C ASN A 850 -54.02 -13.07 36.35
N LYS A 851 -55.04 -13.09 35.47
CA LYS A 851 -55.14 -12.14 34.34
C LYS A 851 -55.20 -10.68 34.80
N ASP A 852 -55.84 -10.42 35.93
CA ASP A 852 -55.99 -9.06 36.47
C ASP A 852 -54.66 -8.51 37.00
N LYS A 853 -53.86 -9.36 37.69
CA LYS A 853 -52.52 -9.02 38.16
C LYS A 853 -51.52 -8.80 37.02
N LEU A 854 -51.62 -9.55 35.92
CA LEU A 854 -50.82 -9.30 34.73
C LEU A 854 -51.17 -7.95 34.07
N LYS A 855 -52.45 -7.58 34.07
CA LYS A 855 -52.91 -6.28 33.57
C LYS A 855 -52.44 -5.12 34.45
N GLU A 856 -52.47 -5.30 35.77
CA GLU A 856 -51.93 -4.37 36.75
C GLU A 856 -50.42 -4.18 36.56
N LEU A 857 -49.66 -5.28 36.41
CA LEU A 857 -48.22 -5.24 36.18
C LEU A 857 -47.88 -4.51 34.88
N ARG A 858 -48.60 -4.78 33.79
CA ARG A 858 -48.40 -4.12 32.50
C ARG A 858 -48.63 -2.62 32.57
N ALA A 859 -49.57 -2.15 33.39
CA ALA A 859 -49.88 -0.74 33.53
C ALA A 859 -48.96 0.01 34.51
N SER A 860 -48.14 -0.71 35.29
CA SER A 860 -47.34 -0.11 36.38
C SER A 860 -46.15 0.71 35.88
N SER A 861 -45.42 0.20 34.88
CA SER A 861 -44.17 0.77 34.40
C SER A 861 -43.73 0.11 33.08
N PRO A 862 -42.85 0.75 32.30
CA PRO A 862 -42.16 0.14 31.16
C PRO A 862 -41.52 -1.22 31.46
N LEU A 863 -40.82 -1.36 32.60
CA LEU A 863 -40.32 -2.67 33.05
C LEU A 863 -41.47 -3.65 33.31
N GLY A 864 -42.55 -3.20 33.96
CA GLY A 864 -43.74 -4.03 34.22
C GLY A 864 -44.40 -4.55 32.95
N GLU A 865 -44.45 -3.76 31.87
CA GLU A 865 -44.92 -4.23 30.56
C GLU A 865 -44.07 -5.38 30.00
N ILE A 866 -42.74 -5.26 30.10
CA ILE A 866 -41.80 -6.30 29.65
C ILE A 866 -41.97 -7.58 30.50
N LEU A 867 -42.03 -7.44 31.83
CA LEU A 867 -42.20 -8.60 32.73
C LEU A 867 -43.57 -9.27 32.53
N ALA A 868 -44.65 -8.52 32.32
CA ALA A 868 -45.97 -9.06 32.07
C ALA A 868 -46.04 -9.85 30.75
N ALA A 869 -45.36 -9.38 29.70
CA ALA A 869 -45.29 -10.06 28.42
C ALA A 869 -44.58 -11.42 28.53
N GLY A 870 -43.48 -11.48 29.28
CA GLY A 870 -42.78 -12.74 29.59
C GLY A 870 -43.64 -13.69 30.42
N LEU A 871 -44.27 -13.20 31.49
CA LEU A 871 -45.09 -14.04 32.37
C LEU A 871 -46.34 -14.61 31.70
N ALA A 872 -47.00 -13.84 30.84
CA ALA A 872 -48.15 -14.32 30.08
C ALA A 872 -47.81 -15.53 29.19
N ASN A 873 -46.54 -15.65 28.76
CA ASN A 873 -46.06 -16.71 27.87
C ASN A 873 -45.15 -17.74 28.56
N SER A 874 -45.00 -17.65 29.89
CA SER A 874 -44.11 -18.52 30.69
C SER A 874 -44.36 -20.03 30.54
N LYS A 875 -45.58 -20.45 30.17
CA LYS A 875 -45.94 -21.87 29.99
C LYS A 875 -45.44 -22.49 28.69
N HIS A 876 -44.98 -21.68 27.73
CA HIS A 876 -44.58 -22.14 26.39
C HIS A 876 -43.06 -22.40 26.27
N GLY A 877 -42.32 -22.39 27.39
CA GLY A 877 -40.89 -22.65 27.44
C GLY A 877 -40.01 -21.39 27.34
N ARG A 878 -38.73 -21.55 27.67
CA ARG A 878 -37.76 -20.45 27.81
C ARG A 878 -37.57 -19.59 26.56
N GLU A 879 -37.44 -20.21 25.39
CA GLU A 879 -37.19 -19.48 24.13
C GLU A 879 -38.37 -18.57 23.76
N ILE A 880 -39.61 -19.09 23.82
CA ILE A 880 -40.82 -18.31 23.52
C ILE A 880 -41.00 -17.16 24.52
N MET A 881 -40.75 -17.42 25.81
CA MET A 881 -40.81 -16.38 26.84
C MET A 881 -39.79 -15.25 26.57
N LYS A 882 -38.58 -15.61 26.14
CA LYS A 882 -37.52 -14.66 25.81
C LYS A 882 -37.86 -13.84 24.55
N GLU A 883 -38.37 -14.47 23.49
CA GLU A 883 -38.81 -13.78 22.28
C GLU A 883 -39.91 -12.75 22.57
N CYS A 884 -40.92 -13.11 23.39
CA CYS A 884 -41.96 -12.17 23.80
C CYS A 884 -41.44 -10.99 24.65
N ILE A 885 -40.44 -11.24 25.50
CA ILE A 885 -39.75 -10.21 26.28
C ILE A 885 -38.99 -9.26 25.34
N GLU A 886 -38.25 -9.81 24.37
CA GLU A 886 -37.49 -9.01 23.39
C GLU A 886 -38.42 -8.15 22.52
N GLU A 887 -39.56 -8.69 22.07
CA GLU A 887 -40.56 -7.93 21.31
C GLU A 887 -41.18 -6.79 22.13
N ALA A 888 -41.54 -7.05 23.39
CA ALA A 888 -42.07 -6.03 24.29
C ALA A 888 -41.01 -4.97 24.63
N ALA A 889 -39.76 -5.38 24.87
CA ALA A 889 -38.64 -4.49 25.13
C ALA A 889 -38.37 -3.57 23.94
N ALA A 890 -38.37 -4.09 22.70
CA ALA A 890 -38.16 -3.28 21.50
C ALA A 890 -39.20 -2.15 21.37
N ARG A 891 -40.47 -2.44 21.68
CA ARG A 891 -41.56 -1.46 21.69
C ARG A 891 -41.36 -0.39 22.76
N VAL A 892 -41.04 -0.82 23.99
CA VAL A 892 -40.81 0.08 25.12
C VAL A 892 -39.60 0.99 24.87
N ILE A 893 -38.48 0.45 24.37
CA ILE A 893 -37.28 1.22 24.05
C ILE A 893 -37.60 2.32 23.04
N HIS A 894 -38.36 1.99 21.99
CA HIS A 894 -38.78 2.96 20.99
C HIS A 894 -39.59 4.13 21.59
N GLU A 895 -40.45 3.85 22.59
CA GLU A 895 -41.20 4.90 23.28
C GLU A 895 -40.34 5.78 24.19
N LEU A 896 -39.31 5.19 24.84
CA LEU A 896 -38.36 5.94 25.66
C LEU A 896 -37.51 6.90 24.80
N GLU A 897 -37.14 6.50 23.59
CA GLU A 897 -36.40 7.31 22.62
C GLU A 897 -37.23 8.43 21.96
N ARG A 898 -38.57 8.41 22.13
CA ARG A 898 -39.47 9.39 21.54
C ARG A 898 -39.06 10.81 21.90
N TYR A 899 -39.10 11.72 20.92
CA TYR A 899 -38.66 13.13 20.99
C TYR A 899 -37.16 13.40 21.18
N ILE A 900 -36.33 12.42 21.57
CA ILE A 900 -34.87 12.61 21.66
C ILE A 900 -34.30 12.98 20.28
N ASN A 901 -34.72 12.28 19.23
CA ASN A 901 -34.31 12.60 17.86
C ASN A 901 -34.72 14.02 17.42
N ALA A 902 -35.89 14.51 17.86
CA ALA A 902 -36.33 15.87 17.57
C ALA A 902 -35.45 16.91 18.27
N LEU A 903 -35.04 16.67 19.53
CA LEU A 903 -34.07 17.49 20.23
C LEU A 903 -32.70 17.49 19.52
N GLY A 904 -32.27 16.34 18.99
CA GLY A 904 -31.06 16.22 18.17
C GLY A 904 -31.13 17.05 16.89
N THR A 905 -32.28 17.06 16.21
CA THR A 905 -32.53 17.90 15.03
C THR A 905 -32.46 19.39 15.38
N ILE A 906 -33.10 19.82 16.48
CA ILE A 906 -33.02 21.22 16.95
C ILE A 906 -31.58 21.60 17.27
N ALA A 907 -30.83 20.71 17.93
CA ALA A 907 -29.44 20.92 18.28
C ALA A 907 -28.53 21.14 17.05
N ALA A 908 -28.84 20.49 15.93
CA ALA A 908 -28.12 20.64 14.67
C ALA A 908 -28.58 21.86 13.85
N MET A 909 -29.90 22.15 13.84
CA MET A 909 -30.47 23.22 13.02
C MET A 909 -30.32 24.61 13.65
N ALA A 910 -30.37 24.75 14.98
CA ALA A 910 -30.33 26.07 15.62
C ALA A 910 -29.05 26.89 15.28
N PRO A 911 -27.83 26.31 15.26
CA PRO A 911 -26.63 27.03 14.79
C PRO A 911 -26.69 27.40 13.32
N LEU A 912 -27.32 26.56 12.47
CA LEU A 912 -27.46 26.82 11.03
C LEU A 912 -28.48 27.94 10.76
N LEU A 913 -29.57 28.00 11.54
CA LEU A 913 -30.50 29.13 11.51
C LEU A 913 -29.82 30.42 11.93
N GLY A 914 -28.92 30.36 12.93
CA GLY A 914 -28.09 31.49 13.32
C GLY A 914 -27.15 31.96 12.19
N LEU A 915 -26.45 31.02 11.56
CA LEU A 915 -25.56 31.31 10.42
C LEU A 915 -26.34 31.89 9.22
N LEU A 916 -27.52 31.36 8.92
CA LEU A 916 -28.41 31.89 7.87
C LEU A 916 -28.81 33.34 8.18
N GLY A 917 -29.09 33.66 9.44
CA GLY A 917 -29.30 35.04 9.89
C GLY A 917 -28.11 35.96 9.63
N THR A 918 -26.89 35.45 9.81
CA THR A 918 -25.66 36.18 9.47
C THR A 918 -25.54 36.44 7.96
N VAL A 919 -25.80 35.43 7.13
CA VAL A 919 -25.75 35.55 5.67
C VAL A 919 -26.76 36.58 5.18
N LEU A 920 -28.00 36.51 5.68
CA LEU A 920 -29.05 37.48 5.31
C LEU A 920 -28.70 38.90 5.79
N GLY A 921 -28.15 39.05 7.00
CA GLY A 921 -27.67 40.35 7.49
C GLY A 921 -26.56 40.94 6.61
N MET A 922 -25.65 40.12 6.09
CA MET A 922 -24.61 40.58 5.15
C MET A 922 -25.19 40.94 3.77
N ILE A 923 -26.18 40.20 3.27
CA ILE A 923 -26.87 40.51 2.01
C ILE A 923 -27.62 41.86 2.12
N ASP A 924 -28.32 42.10 3.24
CA ASP A 924 -29.01 43.37 3.51
C ASP A 924 -28.01 44.55 3.43
N ILE A 925 -26.82 44.39 4.03
CA ILE A 925 -25.74 45.40 3.99
C ILE A 925 -25.29 45.68 2.55
N PHE A 926 -24.96 44.64 1.78
CA PHE A 926 -24.45 44.80 0.42
C PHE A 926 -25.50 45.37 -0.53
N SER A 927 -26.77 45.02 -0.34
CA SER A 927 -27.88 45.55 -1.15
C SER A 927 -28.18 47.04 -0.87
N ALA A 928 -27.96 47.49 0.37
CA ALA A 928 -28.07 48.90 0.74
C ALA A 928 -26.99 49.77 0.05
N PHE A 929 -25.81 49.22 -0.22
CA PHE A 929 -24.73 49.92 -0.93
C PHE A 929 -24.97 50.08 -2.44
N THR A 930 -25.87 49.29 -3.04
CA THR A 930 -26.19 49.39 -4.48
C THR A 930 -27.26 50.45 -4.81
N GLY A 931 -28.01 50.94 -3.82
CA GLY A 931 -29.16 51.84 -4.04
C GLY A 931 -28.93 53.33 -3.76
N SER A 932 -27.92 53.67 -2.96
CA SER A 932 -27.58 55.05 -2.60
C SER A 932 -26.09 55.28 -2.77
N GLY A 933 -25.72 56.34 -3.50
CA GLY A 933 -24.35 56.65 -3.87
C GLY A 933 -23.38 56.64 -2.68
N MET A 934 -22.13 56.29 -2.99
CA MET A 934 -20.96 56.07 -2.11
C MET A 934 -20.76 57.16 -1.04
N SER A 935 -21.59 57.15 0.00
CA SER A 935 -21.41 57.93 1.23
C SER A 935 -21.43 56.97 2.41
N THR A 936 -20.28 56.85 3.05
CA THR A 936 -19.96 55.91 4.12
C THR A 936 -20.64 56.28 5.44
N ASN A 937 -21.88 55.83 5.65
CA ASN A 937 -22.48 55.83 6.98
C ASN A 937 -22.04 54.57 7.74
N ALA A 938 -20.92 54.67 8.47
CA ALA A 938 -20.39 53.59 9.32
C ALA A 938 -21.41 53.04 10.33
N SER A 939 -22.41 53.84 10.70
CA SER A 939 -23.53 53.43 11.55
C SER A 939 -24.45 52.38 10.92
N VAL A 940 -24.73 52.46 9.61
CA VAL A 940 -25.56 51.49 8.89
C VAL A 940 -24.81 50.17 8.73
N LEU A 941 -23.51 50.24 8.43
CA LEU A 941 -22.62 49.07 8.37
C LEU A 941 -22.52 48.37 9.74
N ALA A 942 -22.31 49.13 10.81
CA ALA A 942 -22.23 48.59 12.17
C ALA A 942 -23.54 47.92 12.62
N GLY A 943 -24.70 48.48 12.26
CA GLY A 943 -26.01 47.90 12.55
C GLY A 943 -26.24 46.55 11.87
N GLY A 944 -25.89 46.43 10.58
CA GLY A 944 -26.02 45.17 9.83
C GLY A 944 -25.07 44.07 10.31
N ILE A 945 -23.82 44.42 10.63
CA ILE A 945 -22.84 43.47 11.21
C ILE A 945 -23.31 43.00 12.59
N SER A 946 -23.86 43.90 13.41
CA SER A 946 -24.41 43.56 14.73
C SER A 946 -25.58 42.57 14.62
N LYS A 947 -26.57 42.83 13.75
CA LYS A 947 -27.69 41.92 13.44
C LYS A 947 -27.20 40.53 13.00
N ALA A 948 -26.16 40.50 12.17
CA ALA A 948 -25.56 39.28 11.66
C ALA A 948 -24.87 38.47 12.77
N LEU A 949 -24.19 39.11 13.73
CA LEU A 949 -23.51 38.44 14.84
C LEU A 949 -24.48 37.94 15.91
N ILE A 950 -25.52 38.73 16.23
CA ILE A 950 -26.52 38.39 17.26
C ILE A 950 -27.31 37.13 16.89
N THR A 951 -27.70 36.98 15.63
CA THR A 951 -28.44 35.79 15.15
C THR A 951 -27.60 34.51 15.25
N THR A 952 -26.32 34.56 14.89
CA THR A 952 -25.40 33.42 15.08
C THR A 952 -25.20 33.08 16.56
N ALA A 953 -25.00 34.10 17.41
CA ALA A 953 -24.85 33.89 18.84
C ALA A 953 -26.11 33.24 19.45
N ALA A 954 -27.31 33.70 19.07
CA ALA A 954 -28.58 33.12 19.51
C ALA A 954 -28.75 31.66 19.05
N GLY A 955 -28.41 31.35 17.79
CA GLY A 955 -28.43 29.97 17.27
C GLY A 955 -27.51 29.02 18.04
N LEU A 956 -26.33 29.50 18.43
CA LEU A 956 -25.38 28.74 19.26
C LEU A 956 -25.86 28.57 20.71
N MET A 957 -26.48 29.61 21.29
CA MET A 957 -27.05 29.54 22.65
C MET A 957 -28.16 28.50 22.78
N VAL A 958 -28.92 28.24 21.71
CA VAL A 958 -29.93 27.16 21.66
C VAL A 958 -29.29 25.81 21.32
N GLY A 959 -28.37 25.79 20.35
CA GLY A 959 -27.74 24.56 19.86
C GLY A 959 -26.90 23.86 20.91
N ILE A 960 -26.06 24.58 21.66
CA ILE A 960 -25.11 23.99 22.62
C ILE A 960 -25.83 23.22 23.76
N PRO A 961 -26.80 23.81 24.49
CA PRO A 961 -27.55 23.08 25.51
C PRO A 961 -28.35 21.92 24.92
N SER A 962 -28.94 22.10 23.73
CA SER A 962 -29.71 21.05 23.06
C SER A 962 -28.83 19.83 22.73
N VAL A 963 -27.59 20.03 22.24
CA VAL A 963 -26.63 18.92 22.01
C VAL A 963 -26.29 18.22 23.33
N PHE A 964 -26.05 18.98 24.40
CA PHE A 964 -25.74 18.43 25.70
C PHE A 964 -26.87 17.53 26.21
N PHE A 965 -28.11 18.05 26.26
CA PHE A 965 -29.25 17.29 26.75
C PHE A 965 -29.62 16.13 25.83
N HIS A 966 -29.49 16.27 24.51
CA HIS A 966 -29.67 15.15 23.58
C HIS A 966 -28.75 13.97 23.96
N ARG A 967 -27.45 14.23 24.17
CA ARG A 967 -26.49 13.18 24.55
C ARG A 967 -26.74 12.65 25.97
N PHE A 968 -27.11 13.53 26.90
CA PHE A 968 -27.42 13.14 28.28
C PHE A 968 -28.63 12.21 28.33
N LEU A 969 -29.73 12.57 27.65
CA LEU A 969 -30.97 11.79 27.63
C LEU A 969 -30.80 10.48 26.86
N GLN A 970 -30.04 10.48 25.75
CA GLN A 970 -29.73 9.25 25.01
C GLN A 970 -28.96 8.25 25.90
N ARG A 971 -27.91 8.71 26.59
CA ARG A 971 -27.19 7.88 27.56
C ARG A 971 -28.10 7.40 28.70
N ARG A 972 -29.03 8.25 29.14
CA ARG A 972 -29.98 7.89 30.21
C ARG A 972 -30.93 6.78 29.77
N VAL A 973 -31.39 6.80 28.52
CA VAL A 973 -32.17 5.69 27.93
C VAL A 973 -31.32 4.43 27.93
N ASP A 974 -30.09 4.46 27.40
CA ASP A 974 -29.20 3.29 27.37
C ASP A 974 -29.00 2.65 28.76
N GLU A 975 -28.79 3.46 29.80
CA GLU A 975 -28.65 3.00 31.19
C GLU A 975 -29.94 2.32 31.70
N LEU A 976 -31.11 2.85 31.37
CA LEU A 976 -32.41 2.26 31.75
C LEU A 976 -32.69 0.97 30.97
N VAL A 977 -32.32 0.89 29.69
CA VAL A 977 -32.47 -0.32 28.88
C VAL A 977 -31.67 -1.47 29.47
N VAL A 978 -30.40 -1.24 29.80
CA VAL A 978 -29.55 -2.25 30.45
C VAL A 978 -30.15 -2.72 31.77
N GLY A 979 -30.70 -1.79 32.58
CA GLY A 979 -31.40 -2.15 33.81
C GLY A 979 -32.62 -3.04 33.58
N MET A 980 -33.46 -2.72 32.58
CA MET A 980 -34.63 -3.53 32.23
C MET A 980 -34.25 -4.92 31.71
N GLU A 981 -33.22 -5.01 30.86
CA GLU A 981 -32.71 -6.29 30.35
C GLU A 981 -32.22 -7.20 31.47
N GLN A 982 -31.48 -6.65 32.45
CA GLN A 982 -31.00 -7.41 33.61
C GLN A 982 -32.15 -7.99 34.43
N GLU A 983 -33.18 -7.18 34.72
CA GLU A 983 -34.34 -7.64 35.49
C GLU A 983 -35.19 -8.66 34.70
N ALA A 984 -35.34 -8.48 33.38
CA ALA A 984 -36.04 -9.43 32.53
C ALA A 984 -35.30 -10.78 32.41
N ILE A 985 -33.97 -10.77 32.33
CA ILE A 985 -33.16 -12.00 32.33
C ILE A 985 -33.31 -12.74 33.66
N LYS A 986 -33.22 -12.04 34.80
CA LYS A 986 -33.44 -12.63 36.13
C LYS A 986 -34.81 -13.31 36.21
N LEU A 987 -35.86 -12.68 35.68
CA LEU A 987 -37.20 -13.29 35.64
C LEU A 987 -37.21 -14.62 34.87
N VAL A 988 -36.58 -14.66 33.69
CA VAL A 988 -36.52 -15.88 32.85
C VAL A 988 -35.77 -17.00 33.58
N GLU A 989 -34.63 -16.71 34.20
CA GLU A 989 -33.83 -17.69 34.95
C GLU A 989 -34.62 -18.29 36.11
N VAL A 990 -35.37 -17.44 36.81
CA VAL A 990 -36.14 -17.79 38.00
C VAL A 990 -37.43 -18.57 37.66
N VAL A 991 -38.10 -18.25 36.55
CA VAL A 991 -39.36 -18.91 36.13
C VAL A 991 -39.13 -20.23 35.40
N GLN A 992 -38.03 -20.35 34.64
CA GLN A 992 -37.72 -21.54 33.84
C GLN A 992 -36.70 -22.48 34.53
N GLY A 993 -36.29 -22.18 35.77
CA GLY A 993 -35.77 -23.18 36.71
C GLY A 993 -34.31 -23.59 36.56
N ASP A 994 -33.37 -22.64 36.37
CA ASP A 994 -31.93 -22.96 36.31
C ASP A 994 -31.08 -22.38 37.46
N ARG A 995 -31.67 -21.70 38.47
CA ARG A 995 -30.96 -21.23 39.69
C ARG A 995 -31.90 -20.71 40.78
N ASP A 996 -31.64 -21.08 42.04
CA ASP A 996 -32.09 -20.29 43.21
C ASP A 996 -31.26 -19.00 43.28
N VAL A 997 -31.89 -17.85 43.07
CA VAL A 997 -31.25 -16.54 43.16
C VAL A 997 -31.47 -15.97 44.57
N ASP A 998 -30.39 -15.75 45.31
CA ASP A 998 -30.42 -15.07 46.61
C ASP A 998 -30.86 -13.60 46.43
N LEU A 999 -32.14 -13.33 46.66
CA LEU A 999 -32.70 -11.97 46.75
C LEU A 999 -32.61 -11.37 48.17
N ALA A 1000 -31.74 -11.92 49.02
CA ALA A 1000 -31.48 -11.45 50.38
C ALA A 1000 -30.64 -10.16 50.40
N GLY A 1001 -31.19 -9.09 49.81
CA GLY A 1001 -30.65 -7.73 49.86
C GLY A 1001 -31.71 -6.69 50.24
N SER A 1002 -32.83 -7.10 50.86
CA SER A 1002 -33.93 -6.21 51.27
C SER A 1002 -34.36 -6.47 52.71
N LYS A 1003 -33.45 -6.20 53.63
CA LYS A 1003 -33.80 -5.76 55.00
C LYS A 1003 -32.95 -4.55 55.35
N LYS A 1004 -33.41 -3.38 54.92
CA LYS A 1004 -33.48 -2.15 55.71
C LYS A 1004 -34.21 -1.07 54.92
#